data_AF-A0A1I2J5U6-F1
#
_entry.id   AF-A0A1I2J5U6-F1
#
_cell.length_a   1.000
_cell.length_b   1.000
_cell.length_c   1.000
_cell.angle_alpha   90.00
_cell.angle_beta   90.00
_cell.angle_gamma   90.00
#
_symmetry.space_group_name_H-M   'P 1'
#
loop_
_entity.id
_entity.type
_entity.pdbx_description
1 polymer ?
#
loop_
_entity_poly.entity_id
_entity_poly.type
_entity_poly.pdbx_seq_one_letter_code
_entity_poly.pdbx_strand_id
1 'polypeptide(L)'
;ELGDVDGDGDLDIVATDWGSSQPYGDPVDQGASLHLWLGNGDGTFDNGDPQLPMGMATWSAWSFDIELVDVDNDYALDVLVSNRGVGFGFGLQNDGTGTFTKLTVPALEVNIAKQVNSSFTPSDFNGDGFIDLITLQDGVGQGGNCIEIMNVQYCAKRNSVLINNGMGNYPTDNQGGYWAIVNNPAKLDFDAATLDFNNDARPDFVVTGLRLGPNDKNSRLFLNKNGTAVEPASVPLDAAFPIVPELAFTFGLQFADFNHDKREDVALASRDAALPNFVLFGRDDPTDGVAVDTTVPRIYDDGFAAKLGTLLFFGQEAGIEARVDDYKTPVRWHDFMIDNNLAALNLTGDGATLTAHNRRLPYMEFALGLADPQELVTMADNDPKKFIAPSIWFGEALWRVGFTVPFAGSKTDTLTWQYCAIDAAENKTCVGPFSCDPNENAENCPEDCGGPCDNDGACEPPEDAQNCPDDCDYDGVCGDGTCQNPPENEQNCPEDCGPCDHDGACEPPEDATNCPDDCDYDGVCGDDICQNPPENEENCPDDCLPEPTDGGVCGNGVCDANETPMSCPEDCAVCGDDICTNPPENAENCPADCSGASASDGECPDTAGGVDGQCQLDDDGCGCVAEPEDGTRGLWASLLLFGVFGVRRFRKRA
;
A
#
# COMPACT_ATOMS: atom_id res chain seq x y z
N GLU A 1 20.99 -8.03 -4.54
CA GLU A 1 20.78 -6.80 -3.77
C GLU A 1 21.69 -6.76 -2.56
N LEU A 2 21.86 -5.59 -1.96
CA LEU A 2 22.66 -5.37 -0.76
C LEU A 2 21.76 -4.79 0.33
N GLY A 3 21.85 -5.30 1.54
CA GLY A 3 21.15 -4.79 2.71
C GLY A 3 21.51 -5.59 3.96
N ASP A 4 21.33 -5.03 5.14
CA ASP A 4 21.55 -5.69 6.44
C ASP A 4 20.29 -6.47 6.81
N VAL A 5 20.28 -7.77 6.55
CA VAL A 5 19.09 -8.62 6.75
C VAL A 5 19.12 -9.34 8.10
N ASP A 6 20.23 -9.34 8.83
CA ASP A 6 20.30 -9.96 10.16
C ASP A 6 20.55 -8.99 11.32
N GLY A 7 20.62 -7.69 11.01
CA GLY A 7 20.69 -6.60 11.99
C GLY A 7 22.05 -6.51 12.68
N ASP A 8 23.08 -7.18 12.18
CA ASP A 8 24.39 -7.23 12.82
C ASP A 8 25.25 -5.99 12.53
N GLY A 9 24.85 -5.24 11.53
CA GLY A 9 25.43 -3.97 11.16
C GLY A 9 26.20 -3.95 9.85
N ASP A 10 26.38 -5.11 9.23
CA ASP A 10 27.09 -5.27 7.99
C ASP A 10 26.12 -5.50 6.82
N LEU A 11 26.57 -5.19 5.58
CA LEU A 11 25.72 -5.40 4.42
C LEU A 11 25.81 -6.85 3.93
N ASP A 12 24.66 -7.50 3.83
CA ASP A 12 24.48 -8.84 3.28
C ASP A 12 24.16 -8.80 1.78
N ILE A 13 24.22 -9.97 1.15
CA ILE A 13 23.84 -10.13 -0.26
C ILE A 13 22.72 -11.15 -0.38
N VAL A 14 21.62 -10.72 -0.99
CA VAL A 14 20.60 -11.61 -1.55
C VAL A 14 20.74 -11.62 -3.06
N ALA A 15 20.86 -12.78 -3.70
CA ALA A 15 20.98 -12.83 -5.16
C ALA A 15 20.14 -13.91 -5.81
N THR A 16 19.67 -13.62 -7.03
CA THR A 16 19.00 -14.60 -7.89
C THR A 16 20.05 -15.43 -8.60
N ASP A 17 19.80 -16.73 -8.70
CA ASP A 17 20.51 -17.60 -9.64
C ASP A 17 19.55 -18.01 -10.77
N TRP A 18 19.90 -17.60 -11.99
CA TRP A 18 19.18 -17.99 -13.20
C TRP A 18 19.40 -19.46 -13.60
N GLY A 19 20.37 -20.12 -12.99
CA GLY A 19 20.79 -21.47 -13.32
C GLY A 19 21.75 -21.53 -14.50
N SER A 20 21.94 -22.73 -15.03
CA SER A 20 23.06 -23.04 -15.93
C SER A 20 22.87 -22.66 -17.40
N SER A 21 21.64 -22.36 -17.85
CA SER A 21 21.36 -22.06 -19.26
C SER A 21 20.64 -20.72 -19.45
N GLN A 22 21.27 -19.83 -20.21
CA GLN A 22 20.65 -18.62 -20.74
C GLN A 22 19.94 -18.89 -22.08
N PRO A 23 18.90 -18.12 -22.45
CA PRO A 23 17.78 -17.72 -21.63
C PRO A 23 16.53 -18.56 -21.94
N TYR A 24 16.58 -19.47 -22.93
CA TYR A 24 15.42 -20.25 -23.36
C TYR A 24 15.81 -21.54 -24.05
N GLY A 25 15.26 -22.67 -23.58
CA GLY A 25 15.00 -23.80 -24.46
C GLY A 25 15.63 -25.14 -24.10
N ASP A 26 16.22 -25.31 -22.92
CA ASP A 26 16.35 -26.68 -22.40
C ASP A 26 15.10 -27.02 -21.58
N PRO A 27 14.23 -27.94 -22.04
CA PRO A 27 13.12 -28.46 -21.23
C PRO A 27 13.58 -29.18 -19.95
N VAL A 28 14.88 -29.28 -19.70
CA VAL A 28 15.51 -29.87 -18.52
C VAL A 28 16.09 -28.82 -17.56
N ASP A 29 16.23 -27.55 -17.96
CA ASP A 29 16.64 -26.50 -17.01
C ASP A 29 15.45 -26.16 -16.10
N GLN A 30 15.67 -26.10 -14.78
CA GLN A 30 14.65 -25.79 -13.79
C GLN A 30 14.87 -24.40 -13.15
N GLY A 31 15.86 -23.65 -13.65
CA GLY A 31 16.39 -22.48 -12.95
C GLY A 31 17.25 -22.89 -11.76
N ALA A 32 17.62 -21.91 -10.94
CA ALA A 32 18.27 -22.12 -9.65
C ALA A 32 17.57 -21.29 -8.58
N SER A 33 17.95 -21.56 -7.32
CA SER A 33 17.34 -20.93 -6.15
C SER A 33 17.98 -19.57 -5.84
N LEU A 34 17.29 -18.78 -5.04
CA LEU A 34 17.85 -17.63 -4.35
C LEU A 34 19.04 -18.06 -3.48
N HIS A 35 20.02 -17.17 -3.37
CA HIS A 35 21.15 -17.31 -2.46
C HIS A 35 21.23 -16.15 -1.48
N LEU A 36 21.69 -16.45 -0.27
CA LEU A 36 21.93 -15.49 0.81
C LEU A 36 23.38 -15.63 1.30
N TRP A 37 24.06 -14.50 1.44
CA TRP A 37 25.40 -14.39 2.01
C TRP A 37 25.40 -13.32 3.09
N LEU A 38 25.79 -13.69 4.30
CA LEU A 38 25.89 -12.76 5.42
C LEU A 38 27.25 -12.07 5.44
N GLY A 39 27.25 -10.75 5.57
CA GLY A 39 28.44 -9.92 5.64
C GLY A 39 29.14 -10.07 6.99
N ASN A 40 30.47 -9.94 7.00
CA ASN A 40 31.26 -9.88 8.24
C ASN A 40 31.92 -8.51 8.47
N GLY A 41 31.49 -7.48 7.71
CA GLY A 41 31.99 -6.11 7.80
C GLY A 41 33.41 -5.87 7.26
N ASP A 42 34.14 -6.94 6.96
CA ASP A 42 35.49 -6.90 6.42
C ASP A 42 35.55 -7.22 4.90
N GLY A 43 34.39 -7.31 4.27
CA GLY A 43 34.21 -7.68 2.86
C GLY A 43 34.28 -9.18 2.59
N THR A 44 34.34 -10.02 3.63
CA THR A 44 34.08 -11.46 3.55
C THR A 44 32.61 -11.75 3.84
N PHE A 45 32.16 -12.92 3.38
CA PHE A 45 30.78 -13.35 3.54
C PHE A 45 30.69 -14.82 3.97
N ASP A 46 29.78 -15.09 4.87
CA ASP A 46 29.38 -16.43 5.28
C ASP A 46 28.17 -16.94 4.48
N ASN A 47 28.02 -18.26 4.38
CA ASN A 47 26.92 -18.87 3.64
C ASN A 47 25.61 -18.79 4.45
N GLY A 48 24.72 -17.88 4.06
CA GLY A 48 23.41 -17.65 4.69
C GLY A 48 22.27 -18.51 4.14
N ASP A 49 22.47 -19.23 3.02
CA ASP A 49 21.46 -20.15 2.44
C ASP A 49 20.70 -21.04 3.45
N PRO A 50 21.32 -21.57 4.54
CA PRO A 50 20.60 -22.36 5.53
C PRO A 50 19.48 -21.62 6.29
N GLN A 51 19.46 -20.29 6.26
CA GLN A 51 18.43 -19.45 6.88
C GLN A 51 17.20 -19.23 5.98
N LEU A 52 17.35 -19.52 4.68
CA LEU A 52 16.23 -19.48 3.75
C LEU A 52 15.26 -20.64 3.99
N PRO A 53 13.95 -20.46 3.75
CA PRO A 53 12.97 -21.50 4.03
C PRO A 53 13.20 -22.79 3.21
N MET A 54 12.77 -23.92 3.76
CA MET A 54 12.74 -25.16 2.98
C MET A 54 11.78 -25.03 1.79
N GLY A 55 12.26 -25.41 0.60
CA GLY A 55 11.44 -25.43 -0.62
C GLY A 55 11.80 -24.36 -1.66
N MET A 56 12.86 -23.56 -1.44
CA MET A 56 13.31 -22.54 -2.40
C MET A 56 13.46 -23.06 -3.83
N ALA A 57 13.96 -24.28 -4.02
CA ALA A 57 14.08 -24.92 -5.35
C ALA A 57 12.73 -25.19 -6.06
N THR A 58 11.60 -25.02 -5.37
CA THR A 58 10.25 -25.13 -5.94
C THR A 58 9.51 -23.80 -6.00
N TRP A 59 10.05 -22.75 -5.38
CA TRP A 59 9.44 -21.42 -5.31
C TRP A 59 10.14 -20.44 -6.23
N SER A 60 11.48 -20.49 -6.27
CA SER A 60 12.35 -19.66 -7.10
C SER A 60 12.84 -20.46 -8.30
N ALA A 61 12.60 -19.89 -9.48
CA ALA A 61 13.08 -20.40 -10.75
C ALA A 61 13.16 -19.26 -11.75
N TRP A 62 14.33 -19.10 -12.38
CA TRP A 62 14.60 -18.05 -13.38
C TRP A 62 14.19 -16.65 -12.87
N SER A 63 14.66 -16.29 -11.68
CA SER A 63 14.24 -15.10 -10.98
C SER A 63 14.84 -13.83 -11.59
N PHE A 64 14.04 -12.89 -12.10
CA PHE A 64 14.54 -11.75 -12.89
C PHE A 64 15.14 -10.64 -12.03
N ASP A 65 14.58 -10.48 -10.84
CA ASP A 65 14.72 -9.29 -10.02
C ASP A 65 14.50 -9.67 -8.55
N ILE A 66 15.16 -8.92 -7.66
CA ILE A 66 14.97 -8.99 -6.21
C ILE A 66 14.90 -7.56 -5.71
N GLU A 67 13.99 -7.33 -4.77
CA GLU A 67 13.91 -6.09 -4.01
C GLU A 67 13.90 -6.42 -2.50
N LEU A 68 14.72 -5.70 -1.74
CA LEU A 68 14.72 -5.68 -0.29
C LEU A 68 13.77 -4.57 0.15
N VAL A 69 12.82 -4.92 0.98
CA VAL A 69 11.74 -4.03 1.42
C VAL A 69 11.35 -4.40 2.83
N ASP A 70 10.96 -3.43 3.64
CA ASP A 70 10.33 -3.67 4.94
C ASP A 70 8.81 -3.50 4.77
N VAL A 71 8.10 -4.63 4.68
CA VAL A 71 6.67 -4.62 4.34
C VAL A 71 5.76 -4.36 5.53
N ASP A 72 6.18 -4.70 6.75
CA ASP A 72 5.41 -4.55 7.98
C ASP A 72 5.86 -3.40 8.88
N ASN A 73 6.82 -2.58 8.42
CA ASN A 73 7.38 -1.43 9.12
C ASN A 73 8.05 -1.82 10.46
N ASP A 74 8.66 -2.99 10.52
CA ASP A 74 9.39 -3.47 11.69
C ASP A 74 10.90 -3.20 11.62
N TYR A 75 11.36 -2.53 10.55
CA TYR A 75 12.76 -2.23 10.23
C TYR A 75 13.63 -3.44 9.86
N ALA A 76 13.06 -4.64 9.76
CA ALA A 76 13.73 -5.80 9.17
C ALA A 76 13.49 -5.85 7.66
N LEU A 77 14.55 -6.11 6.89
CA LEU A 77 14.43 -6.23 5.45
C LEU A 77 13.88 -7.59 5.05
N ASP A 78 12.71 -7.57 4.42
CA ASP A 78 12.08 -8.67 3.69
C ASP A 78 12.63 -8.76 2.27
N VAL A 79 12.32 -9.86 1.58
CA VAL A 79 12.77 -10.11 0.21
C VAL A 79 11.60 -10.34 -0.71
N LEU A 80 11.47 -9.55 -1.77
CA LEU A 80 10.58 -9.83 -2.89
C LEU A 80 11.36 -10.42 -4.05
N VAL A 81 10.87 -11.52 -4.61
CA VAL A 81 11.54 -12.25 -5.69
C VAL A 81 10.62 -12.38 -6.88
N SER A 82 11.00 -11.75 -7.99
CA SER A 82 10.31 -11.93 -9.26
C SER A 82 10.73 -13.26 -9.89
N ASN A 83 9.78 -14.00 -10.47
CA ASN A 83 10.04 -15.34 -11.01
C ASN A 83 9.46 -15.57 -12.38
N ARG A 84 10.11 -16.46 -13.11
CA ARG A 84 9.65 -16.89 -14.42
C ARG A 84 9.64 -18.40 -14.57
N GLY A 85 8.65 -19.09 -14.02
CA GLY A 85 8.54 -20.53 -14.20
C GLY A 85 7.48 -21.18 -13.33
N VAL A 86 7.76 -22.39 -12.84
CA VAL A 86 6.93 -23.06 -11.83
C VAL A 86 7.07 -22.32 -10.50
N GLY A 87 6.25 -21.29 -10.32
CA GLY A 87 6.26 -20.39 -9.17
C GLY A 87 5.68 -19.03 -9.57
N PHE A 88 5.01 -18.36 -8.63
CA PHE A 88 4.63 -16.96 -8.79
C PHE A 88 5.79 -16.06 -8.30
N GLY A 89 5.73 -14.76 -8.56
CA GLY A 89 6.48 -13.83 -7.70
C GLY A 89 6.10 -14.10 -6.24
N PHE A 90 7.07 -14.09 -5.33
CA PHE A 90 6.83 -14.39 -3.92
C PHE A 90 7.64 -13.44 -3.04
N GLY A 91 7.20 -13.31 -1.79
CA GLY A 91 7.95 -12.61 -0.75
C GLY A 91 8.51 -13.56 0.30
N LEU A 92 9.50 -13.10 1.03
CA LEU A 92 10.04 -13.70 2.23
C LEU A 92 10.04 -12.65 3.33
N GLN A 93 9.25 -12.86 4.38
CA GLN A 93 9.23 -11.99 5.54
C GLN A 93 10.36 -12.37 6.48
N ASN A 94 11.14 -11.40 6.94
CA ASN A 94 12.25 -11.56 7.86
C ASN A 94 11.80 -11.30 9.31
N ASP A 95 12.53 -11.83 10.28
CA ASP A 95 12.30 -11.57 11.71
C ASP A 95 13.34 -10.63 12.33
N GLY A 96 14.13 -9.96 11.48
CA GLY A 96 15.25 -9.10 11.86
C GLY A 96 16.53 -9.84 12.20
N THR A 97 16.56 -11.17 12.15
CA THR A 97 17.75 -11.98 12.46
C THR A 97 18.30 -12.75 11.25
N GLY A 98 17.79 -12.44 10.05
CA GLY A 98 18.10 -13.15 8.82
C GLY A 98 17.34 -14.46 8.68
N THR A 99 16.35 -14.72 9.53
CA THR A 99 15.48 -15.89 9.45
C THR A 99 14.18 -15.54 8.74
N PHE A 100 13.93 -16.22 7.62
CA PHE A 100 12.82 -15.87 6.74
C PHE A 100 11.65 -16.84 6.84
N THR A 101 10.45 -16.31 6.66
CA THR A 101 9.20 -17.06 6.43
C THR A 101 8.58 -16.64 5.11
N LYS A 102 7.70 -17.47 4.54
CA LYS A 102 7.12 -17.17 3.23
C LYS A 102 6.02 -16.11 3.34
N LEU A 103 6.22 -14.97 2.70
CA LEU A 103 5.21 -13.94 2.52
C LEU A 103 4.38 -14.21 1.25
N THR A 104 3.06 -14.03 1.36
CA THR A 104 2.16 -14.18 0.21
C THR A 104 2.00 -12.83 -0.48
N VAL A 105 2.47 -12.76 -1.71
CA VAL A 105 2.21 -11.64 -2.61
C VAL A 105 1.16 -12.09 -3.63
N PRO A 106 0.01 -11.41 -3.75
CA PRO A 106 -1.05 -11.79 -4.67
C PRO A 106 -0.58 -11.54 -6.09
N ALA A 107 -0.22 -12.60 -6.79
CA ALA A 107 -0.19 -12.61 -8.25
C ALA A 107 -1.42 -13.42 -8.67
N LEU A 108 -2.48 -12.73 -9.14
CA LEU A 108 -3.72 -13.25 -9.71
C LEU A 108 -3.93 -14.79 -9.61
N GLU A 109 -4.90 -15.17 -8.77
CA GLU A 109 -5.22 -16.51 -8.30
C GLU A 109 -4.94 -17.69 -9.26
N VAL A 110 -4.58 -18.80 -8.61
CA VAL A 110 -4.38 -20.13 -9.19
C VAL A 110 -5.43 -20.39 -10.27
N ASN A 111 -4.96 -20.64 -11.50
CA ASN A 111 -5.70 -21.02 -12.72
C ASN A 111 -5.79 -19.96 -13.85
N ILE A 112 -5.32 -18.71 -13.68
CA ILE A 112 -5.34 -17.72 -14.79
C ILE A 112 -3.96 -17.10 -15.13
N ALA A 113 -3.02 -17.01 -14.19
CA ALA A 113 -1.70 -16.43 -14.45
C ALA A 113 -0.68 -17.48 -14.95
N LYS A 114 -0.04 -17.21 -16.09
CA LYS A 114 1.16 -17.95 -16.51
C LYS A 114 2.40 -17.20 -16.03
N GLN A 115 2.95 -17.60 -14.89
CA GLN A 115 4.38 -17.90 -14.66
C GLN A 115 5.45 -16.84 -15.02
N VAL A 116 5.14 -15.55 -15.12
CA VAL A 116 6.13 -14.51 -15.43
C VAL A 116 5.83 -13.28 -14.60
N ASN A 117 6.70 -12.95 -13.67
CA ASN A 117 6.81 -11.63 -13.06
C ASN A 117 8.25 -11.16 -13.33
N SER A 118 8.40 -9.95 -13.82
CA SER A 118 9.73 -9.46 -14.27
C SER A 118 10.40 -8.51 -13.29
N SER A 119 9.62 -7.85 -12.44
CA SER A 119 10.14 -6.89 -11.46
C SER A 119 9.06 -6.59 -10.41
N PHE A 120 9.53 -6.28 -9.21
CA PHE A 120 8.80 -5.55 -8.18
C PHE A 120 9.47 -4.19 -8.03
N THR A 121 8.70 -3.14 -7.80
CA THR A 121 9.25 -1.82 -7.50
C THR A 121 8.53 -1.29 -6.26
N PRO A 122 9.23 -1.20 -5.12
CA PRO A 122 8.70 -0.62 -3.88
C PRO A 122 8.31 0.84 -4.08
N SER A 123 7.21 1.25 -3.45
CA SER A 123 6.74 2.63 -3.45
C SER A 123 5.70 2.83 -2.37
N ASP A 124 5.74 3.90 -1.59
CA ASP A 124 4.57 4.31 -0.80
C ASP A 124 3.59 5.06 -1.72
N PHE A 125 2.78 4.30 -2.46
CA PHE A 125 1.97 4.82 -3.56
C PHE A 125 0.78 5.65 -3.05
N ASN A 126 0.14 5.21 -1.97
CA ASN A 126 -1.02 5.89 -1.41
C ASN A 126 -0.68 6.97 -0.35
N GLY A 127 0.57 6.98 0.16
CA GLY A 127 1.03 7.92 1.17
C GLY A 127 0.61 7.55 2.59
N ASP A 128 0.35 6.27 2.87
CA ASP A 128 -0.15 5.79 4.17
C ASP A 128 0.95 5.36 5.14
N GLY A 129 2.23 5.42 4.72
CA GLY A 129 3.34 5.01 5.57
C GLY A 129 3.85 3.59 5.30
N PHE A 130 3.10 2.78 4.55
CA PHE A 130 3.46 1.40 4.24
C PHE A 130 3.90 1.25 2.79
N ILE A 131 4.81 0.32 2.55
CA ILE A 131 5.37 0.13 1.21
C ILE A 131 4.42 -0.69 0.34
N ASP A 132 3.85 -0.03 -0.67
CA ASP A 132 3.12 -0.61 -1.78
C ASP A 132 4.08 -1.12 -2.87
N LEU A 133 3.53 -1.85 -3.86
CA LEU A 133 4.32 -2.44 -4.94
C LEU A 133 3.75 -2.13 -6.31
N ILE A 134 4.62 -1.72 -7.22
CA ILE A 134 4.37 -1.83 -8.66
C ILE A 134 4.94 -3.18 -9.10
N THR A 135 4.09 -4.01 -9.70
CA THR A 135 4.48 -5.34 -10.16
C THR A 135 4.31 -5.46 -11.66
N LEU A 136 5.32 -6.00 -12.34
CA LEU A 136 5.36 -6.05 -13.80
C LEU A 136 5.10 -7.47 -14.34
N GLN A 137 4.32 -7.51 -15.41
CA GLN A 137 4.02 -8.70 -16.22
C GLN A 137 3.31 -9.88 -15.54
N ASP A 138 2.72 -9.73 -14.36
CA ASP A 138 2.06 -10.80 -13.61
C ASP A 138 0.52 -10.86 -13.80
N GLY A 139 -0.10 -9.78 -14.29
CA GLY A 139 -1.55 -9.69 -14.45
C GLY A 139 -2.16 -10.50 -15.61
N VAL A 140 -3.50 -10.61 -15.67
CA VAL A 140 -4.17 -11.42 -16.70
C VAL A 140 -3.96 -10.85 -18.11
N GLY A 141 -3.15 -11.54 -18.89
CA GLY A 141 -2.96 -11.29 -20.32
C GLY A 141 -3.60 -12.39 -21.17
N GLN A 142 -4.93 -12.38 -21.30
CA GLN A 142 -5.60 -13.14 -22.37
C GLN A 142 -5.32 -12.40 -23.70
N GLY A 143 -4.42 -12.92 -24.54
CA GLY A 143 -4.19 -12.39 -25.88
C GLY A 143 -3.26 -11.17 -26.00
N GLY A 144 -2.26 -11.04 -25.13
CA GLY A 144 -1.21 -10.01 -25.27
C GLY A 144 -0.44 -10.12 -26.58
N ASN A 145 0.13 -9.01 -27.06
CA ASN A 145 1.01 -9.00 -28.22
C ASN A 145 2.22 -9.88 -27.95
N CYS A 146 2.39 -10.93 -28.76
CA CYS A 146 3.53 -11.83 -28.65
C CYS A 146 4.62 -11.45 -29.64
N ILE A 147 5.88 -11.52 -29.23
CA ILE A 147 7.04 -11.43 -30.12
C ILE A 147 7.80 -12.74 -30.12
N GLU A 148 8.41 -13.05 -31.27
CA GLU A 148 9.30 -14.19 -31.38
C GLU A 148 10.74 -13.73 -31.19
N ILE A 149 11.41 -14.21 -30.14
CA ILE A 149 12.86 -14.03 -29.96
C ILE A 149 13.49 -15.42 -29.97
N MET A 150 14.39 -15.67 -30.92
CA MET A 150 15.11 -16.94 -31.06
C MET A 150 14.18 -18.18 -31.16
N ASN A 151 13.09 -18.10 -31.93
CA ASN A 151 12.09 -19.16 -32.12
C ASN A 151 11.25 -19.49 -30.88
N VAL A 152 11.23 -18.62 -29.87
CA VAL A 152 10.38 -18.74 -28.68
C VAL A 152 9.42 -17.56 -28.63
N GLN A 153 8.15 -17.83 -28.31
CA GLN A 153 7.09 -16.83 -28.26
C GLN A 153 7.01 -16.20 -26.87
N TYR A 154 7.07 -14.87 -26.83
CA TYR A 154 6.96 -14.05 -25.61
C TYR A 154 5.71 -13.22 -25.68
N CYS A 155 4.72 -13.59 -24.87
CA CYS A 155 3.46 -12.90 -24.84
C CYS A 155 3.44 -11.91 -23.68
N ALA A 156 3.19 -10.66 -24.03
CA ALA A 156 3.01 -9.58 -23.08
C ALA A 156 1.92 -9.87 -22.05
N LYS A 157 2.15 -9.36 -20.85
CA LYS A 157 1.22 -9.41 -19.71
C LYS A 157 0.97 -7.99 -19.22
N ARG A 158 -0.02 -7.84 -18.36
CA ARG A 158 -0.32 -6.54 -17.74
C ARG A 158 0.45 -6.43 -16.43
N ASN A 159 0.65 -5.19 -16.02
CA ASN A 159 1.24 -4.87 -14.73
C ASN A 159 0.11 -4.68 -13.71
N SER A 160 0.45 -4.54 -12.44
CA SER A 160 -0.48 -4.20 -11.36
C SER A 160 0.18 -3.27 -10.36
N VAL A 161 -0.66 -2.63 -9.54
CA VAL A 161 -0.23 -1.93 -8.32
C VAL A 161 -0.90 -2.68 -7.16
N LEU A 162 -0.10 -3.11 -6.19
CA LEU A 162 -0.54 -3.84 -5.01
C LEU A 162 -0.40 -2.92 -3.80
N ILE A 163 -1.50 -2.74 -3.07
CA ILE A 163 -1.53 -1.88 -1.89
C ILE A 163 -1.32 -2.72 -0.64
N ASN A 164 -0.43 -2.27 0.23
CA ASN A 164 -0.20 -2.86 1.53
C ASN A 164 -1.37 -2.50 2.48
N ASN A 165 -1.80 -3.44 3.32
CA ASN A 165 -2.91 -3.22 4.24
C ASN A 165 -2.48 -2.70 5.63
N GLY A 166 -1.21 -2.32 5.79
CA GLY A 166 -0.66 -1.88 7.07
C GLY A 166 -0.28 -3.02 8.03
N MET A 167 -0.37 -4.28 7.58
CA MET A 167 -0.05 -5.46 8.40
C MET A 167 0.98 -6.37 7.69
N GLY A 168 1.86 -5.81 6.85
CA GLY A 168 2.85 -6.60 6.13
C GLY A 168 2.29 -7.48 5.03
N ASN A 169 1.10 -7.18 4.51
CA ASN A 169 0.42 -8.06 3.58
C ASN A 169 -0.27 -7.30 2.44
N TYR A 170 -0.38 -7.96 1.31
CA TYR A 170 -1.05 -7.46 0.11
C TYR A 170 -2.33 -8.26 -0.11
N PRO A 171 -3.52 -7.74 0.28
CA PRO A 171 -4.73 -8.55 0.38
C PRO A 171 -5.29 -8.96 -0.98
N THR A 172 -5.19 -8.11 -2.01
CA THR A 172 -5.78 -8.37 -3.33
C THR A 172 -5.00 -7.70 -4.47
N ASP A 173 -4.85 -8.40 -5.58
CA ASP A 173 -4.46 -7.80 -6.88
C ASP A 173 -5.71 -7.23 -7.57
N ASN A 174 -5.90 -5.92 -7.48
CA ASN A 174 -7.03 -5.21 -8.09
C ASN A 174 -6.68 -4.69 -9.49
N GLN A 175 -6.48 -5.60 -10.44
CA GLN A 175 -6.15 -5.22 -11.80
C GLN A 175 -7.23 -4.33 -12.42
N GLY A 176 -6.83 -3.11 -12.82
CA GLY A 176 -7.75 -2.12 -13.38
C GLY A 176 -8.33 -1.15 -12.37
N GLY A 177 -8.15 -1.40 -11.06
CA GLY A 177 -8.57 -0.51 -9.97
C GLY A 177 -7.71 0.75 -9.91
N TYR A 178 -6.43 0.59 -9.53
CA TYR A 178 -5.47 1.69 -9.49
C TYR A 178 -4.90 2.02 -10.87
N TRP A 179 -4.75 1.01 -11.72
CA TRP A 179 -4.18 1.18 -13.05
C TRP A 179 -5.16 0.75 -14.14
N ALA A 180 -5.95 1.72 -14.61
CA ALA A 180 -7.02 1.48 -15.57
C ALA A 180 -6.55 0.68 -16.79
N ILE A 181 -7.33 -0.33 -17.19
CA ILE A 181 -6.97 -1.28 -18.27
C ILE A 181 -6.61 -0.58 -19.58
N VAL A 182 -7.25 0.54 -19.88
CA VAL A 182 -6.99 1.34 -21.08
C VAL A 182 -5.58 1.96 -21.10
N ASN A 183 -5.04 2.26 -19.92
CA ASN A 183 -3.72 2.82 -19.69
C ASN A 183 -2.65 1.76 -19.37
N ASN A 184 -3.10 0.54 -19.05
CA ASN A 184 -2.30 -0.64 -18.77
C ASN A 184 -2.53 -1.76 -19.82
N PRO A 185 -2.20 -1.52 -21.10
CA PRO A 185 -2.24 -2.57 -22.10
C PRO A 185 -1.18 -3.62 -21.79
N ALA A 186 -1.43 -4.87 -22.19
CA ALA A 186 -0.43 -5.92 -22.05
C ALA A 186 0.84 -5.55 -22.83
N LYS A 187 1.96 -5.37 -22.12
CA LYS A 187 3.28 -5.09 -22.68
C LYS A 187 4.37 -5.95 -22.06
N LEU A 188 5.54 -5.96 -22.70
CA LEU A 188 6.74 -6.64 -22.20
C LEU A 188 7.58 -5.61 -21.43
N ASP A 189 7.07 -5.18 -20.28
CA ASP A 189 7.73 -4.26 -19.37
C ASP A 189 8.69 -5.02 -18.46
N PHE A 190 9.94 -4.60 -18.34
CA PHE A 190 10.98 -5.37 -17.63
C PHE A 190 11.47 -4.71 -16.37
N ASP A 191 11.35 -3.40 -16.26
CA ASP A 191 11.85 -2.64 -15.13
C ASP A 191 11.02 -1.35 -14.95
N ALA A 192 10.95 -0.88 -13.72
CA ALA A 192 10.31 0.36 -13.35
C ALA A 192 11.10 1.04 -12.23
N ALA A 193 11.05 2.38 -12.19
CA ALA A 193 11.56 3.12 -11.04
C ALA A 193 10.61 4.27 -10.69
N THR A 194 10.57 4.56 -9.39
CA THR A 194 9.80 5.64 -8.79
C THR A 194 10.59 6.95 -8.81
N LEU A 195 9.87 8.07 -8.81
CA LEU A 195 10.37 9.44 -8.70
C LEU A 195 9.20 10.40 -8.49
N ASP A 196 9.40 11.54 -7.85
CA ASP A 196 8.43 12.65 -7.91
C ASP A 196 8.71 13.50 -9.16
N PHE A 197 8.15 13.10 -10.31
CA PHE A 197 8.46 13.78 -11.57
C PHE A 197 7.84 15.19 -11.64
N ASN A 198 6.73 15.39 -10.93
CA ASN A 198 5.89 16.57 -11.08
C ASN A 198 5.91 17.51 -9.85
N ASN A 199 6.75 17.19 -8.86
CA ASN A 199 6.95 17.89 -7.60
C ASN A 199 5.66 18.02 -6.77
N ASP A 200 4.83 16.98 -6.75
CA ASP A 200 3.59 16.94 -5.97
C ASP A 200 3.71 16.17 -4.66
N ALA A 201 4.95 15.80 -4.28
CA ALA A 201 5.26 15.05 -3.07
C ALA A 201 4.54 13.69 -3.06
N ARG A 202 4.47 13.04 -4.23
CA ARG A 202 3.97 11.68 -4.41
C ARG A 202 4.85 10.93 -5.39
N PRO A 203 5.08 9.63 -5.19
CA PRO A 203 5.87 8.87 -6.13
C PRO A 203 5.06 8.64 -7.42
N ASP A 204 5.52 9.26 -8.50
CA ASP A 204 5.25 8.86 -9.87
C ASP A 204 6.17 7.68 -10.23
N PHE A 205 6.00 7.10 -11.40
CA PHE A 205 6.92 6.05 -11.86
C PHE A 205 7.05 5.98 -13.37
N VAL A 206 8.20 5.47 -13.81
CA VAL A 206 8.48 5.18 -15.22
C VAL A 206 8.62 3.69 -15.41
N VAL A 207 7.89 3.15 -16.37
CA VAL A 207 8.01 1.75 -16.77
C VAL A 207 8.72 1.65 -18.11
N THR A 208 9.73 0.78 -18.21
CA THR A 208 10.48 0.52 -19.44
C THR A 208 10.31 -0.92 -19.91
N GLY A 209 10.27 -1.11 -21.22
CA GLY A 209 10.02 -2.42 -21.80
C GLY A 209 10.29 -2.50 -23.28
N LEU A 210 10.13 -3.69 -23.84
CA LEU A 210 10.30 -3.90 -25.28
C LEU A 210 9.18 -3.22 -26.07
N ARG A 211 9.60 -2.53 -27.14
CA ARG A 211 8.69 -1.93 -28.10
C ARG A 211 7.98 -2.99 -28.94
N LEU A 212 6.65 -3.00 -28.93
CA LEU A 212 5.83 -3.97 -29.68
C LEU A 212 5.33 -3.44 -31.03
N GLY A 213 5.48 -2.14 -31.30
CA GLY A 213 5.08 -1.53 -32.57
C GLY A 213 5.73 -0.18 -32.87
N PRO A 214 5.63 0.32 -34.12
CA PRO A 214 6.31 1.54 -34.55
C PRO A 214 5.80 2.84 -33.91
N ASN A 215 4.68 2.84 -33.20
CA ASN A 215 4.21 4.01 -32.43
C ASN A 215 4.26 3.77 -30.93
N ASP A 216 4.87 2.67 -30.52
CA ASP A 216 4.94 2.28 -29.13
C ASP A 216 6.09 3.00 -28.42
N LYS A 217 5.80 3.63 -27.28
CA LYS A 217 6.82 4.25 -26.41
C LYS A 217 7.54 3.13 -25.64
N ASN A 218 8.86 3.18 -25.65
CA ASN A 218 9.72 2.22 -24.93
C ASN A 218 9.58 2.39 -23.42
N SER A 219 9.71 3.64 -22.97
CA SER A 219 9.56 4.02 -21.57
C SER A 219 8.34 4.93 -21.45
N ARG A 220 7.55 4.73 -20.40
CA ARG A 220 6.28 5.43 -20.19
C ARG A 220 6.27 5.98 -18.77
N LEU A 221 6.13 7.30 -18.66
CA LEU A 221 5.87 7.98 -17.40
C LEU A 221 4.39 7.84 -17.04
N PHE A 222 4.15 7.51 -15.78
CA PHE A 222 2.86 7.39 -15.17
C PHE A 222 2.82 8.26 -13.93
N LEU A 223 1.78 9.09 -13.85
CA LEU A 223 1.55 10.02 -12.77
C LEU A 223 0.60 9.43 -11.75
N ASN A 224 0.96 9.54 -10.49
CA ASN A 224 0.14 9.15 -9.36
C ASN A 224 -0.97 10.19 -9.15
N LYS A 225 -2.21 9.72 -9.01
CA LYS A 225 -3.39 10.56 -8.75
C LYS A 225 -3.81 10.40 -7.30
N ASN A 226 -3.06 11.05 -6.42
CA ASN A 226 -3.32 11.10 -4.98
C ASN A 226 -3.50 9.72 -4.33
N GLY A 227 -2.73 8.72 -4.75
CA GLY A 227 -2.81 7.36 -4.21
C GLY A 227 -4.02 6.54 -4.66
N THR A 228 -4.86 7.10 -5.53
CA THR A 228 -6.13 6.46 -5.93
C THR A 228 -6.09 5.86 -7.33
N ALA A 229 -5.25 6.40 -8.21
CA ALA A 229 -5.13 5.92 -9.58
C ALA A 229 -3.80 6.32 -10.21
N VAL A 230 -3.49 5.69 -11.34
CA VAL A 230 -2.32 5.95 -12.17
C VAL A 230 -2.77 6.37 -13.56
N GLU A 231 -2.24 7.49 -14.05
CA GLU A 231 -2.51 7.97 -15.40
C GLU A 231 -1.23 8.17 -16.21
N PRO A 232 -1.20 7.82 -17.51
CA PRO A 232 -0.04 8.09 -18.34
C PRO A 232 0.17 9.60 -18.46
N ALA A 233 1.43 10.04 -18.40
CA ALA A 233 1.76 11.42 -18.65
C ALA A 233 1.22 11.87 -20.02
N SER A 234 0.71 13.10 -20.06
CA SER A 234 0.22 13.75 -21.28
C SER A 234 1.08 14.97 -21.60
N VAL A 235 0.88 15.56 -22.78
CA VAL A 235 1.63 16.75 -23.21
C VAL A 235 1.44 17.86 -22.18
N PRO A 236 2.53 18.51 -21.70
CA PRO A 236 3.90 18.41 -22.22
C PRO A 236 4.81 17.36 -21.55
N LEU A 237 4.41 16.79 -20.41
CA LEU A 237 5.26 15.90 -19.59
C LEU A 237 5.66 14.63 -20.35
N ASP A 238 4.80 14.14 -21.23
CA ASP A 238 5.05 12.94 -22.03
C ASP A 238 6.18 13.09 -23.07
N ALA A 239 6.65 14.31 -23.32
CA ALA A 239 7.75 14.64 -24.22
C ALA A 239 9.12 14.27 -23.65
N ALA A 240 9.25 14.12 -22.32
CA ALA A 240 10.47 13.65 -21.66
C ALA A 240 10.85 12.22 -22.08
N PHE A 241 9.86 11.42 -22.50
CA PHE A 241 10.05 10.03 -22.95
C PHE A 241 9.60 9.86 -24.41
N PRO A 242 10.37 10.40 -25.39
CA PRO A 242 10.02 10.30 -26.79
C PRO A 242 10.23 8.89 -27.34
N ILE A 243 9.64 8.60 -28.51
CA ILE A 243 9.90 7.35 -29.23
C ILE A 243 11.28 7.43 -29.86
N VAL A 244 12.27 6.80 -29.21
CA VAL A 244 13.65 6.70 -29.70
C VAL A 244 13.93 5.27 -30.16
N PRO A 245 14.11 5.00 -31.46
CA PRO A 245 14.38 3.65 -31.97
C PRO A 245 15.58 2.96 -31.33
N GLU A 246 16.62 3.72 -30.99
CA GLU A 246 17.84 3.24 -30.33
C GLU A 246 17.59 2.73 -28.91
N LEU A 247 16.50 3.14 -28.26
CA LEU A 247 16.13 2.71 -26.92
C LEU A 247 15.17 1.51 -26.93
N ALA A 248 14.78 0.99 -28.08
CA ALA A 248 13.72 -0.03 -28.20
C ALA A 248 14.00 -1.38 -27.51
N PHE A 249 15.24 -1.58 -27.03
CA PHE A 249 15.69 -2.77 -26.31
C PHE A 249 16.20 -2.43 -24.90
N THR A 250 15.56 -1.47 -24.23
CA THR A 250 15.92 -1.11 -22.85
C THR A 250 15.28 -2.09 -21.86
N PHE A 251 16.07 -2.56 -20.90
CA PHE A 251 15.66 -3.54 -19.88
C PHE A 251 15.86 -3.07 -18.46
N GLY A 252 16.64 -2.01 -18.27
CA GLY A 252 16.88 -1.43 -16.96
C GLY A 252 16.91 0.09 -17.04
N LEU A 253 16.50 0.76 -15.98
CA LEU A 253 16.56 2.20 -15.82
C LEU A 253 16.96 2.58 -14.39
N GLN A 254 17.68 3.68 -14.23
CA GLN A 254 17.98 4.26 -12.92
C GLN A 254 18.00 5.78 -13.05
N PHE A 255 17.29 6.46 -12.15
CA PHE A 255 17.30 7.91 -12.05
C PHE A 255 18.39 8.40 -11.12
N ALA A 256 18.98 9.54 -11.46
CA ALA A 256 19.90 10.31 -10.62
C ALA A 256 20.10 11.68 -11.25
N ASP A 257 20.52 12.69 -10.48
CA ASP A 257 21.10 13.91 -11.04
C ASP A 257 22.59 13.68 -11.35
N PHE A 258 22.91 13.27 -12.58
CA PHE A 258 24.29 12.93 -12.98
C PHE A 258 25.14 14.16 -13.30
N ASN A 259 24.52 15.30 -13.61
CA ASN A 259 25.22 16.52 -14.03
C ASN A 259 25.15 17.66 -12.99
N HIS A 260 24.44 17.44 -11.88
CA HIS A 260 24.19 18.36 -10.77
C HIS A 260 23.42 19.63 -11.18
N ASP A 261 22.42 19.48 -12.06
CA ASP A 261 21.52 20.56 -12.50
C ASP A 261 20.18 20.58 -11.77
N LYS A 262 20.01 19.70 -10.78
CA LYS A 262 18.81 19.53 -9.94
C LYS A 262 17.61 19.01 -10.72
N ARG A 263 17.83 18.38 -11.88
CA ARG A 263 16.80 17.68 -12.66
C ARG A 263 17.14 16.21 -12.72
N GLU A 264 16.11 15.39 -12.81
CA GLU A 264 16.31 13.95 -12.97
C GLU A 264 16.88 13.63 -14.36
N ASP A 265 18.04 12.98 -14.35
CA ASP A 265 18.60 12.29 -15.50
C ASP A 265 18.31 10.79 -15.39
N VAL A 266 18.46 10.07 -16.50
CA VAL A 266 18.22 8.62 -16.51
C VAL A 266 19.34 7.85 -17.19
N ALA A 267 19.85 6.83 -16.50
CA ALA A 267 20.70 5.80 -17.07
C ALA A 267 19.83 4.63 -17.55
N LEU A 268 20.08 4.15 -18.78
CA LEU A 268 19.30 3.10 -19.42
C LEU A 268 20.20 1.96 -19.87
N ALA A 269 19.84 0.74 -19.49
CA ALA A 269 20.55 -0.49 -19.87
C ALA A 269 19.91 -1.12 -21.12
N SER A 270 20.68 -1.26 -22.20
CA SER A 270 20.21 -1.86 -23.46
C SER A 270 20.64 -3.32 -23.59
N ARG A 271 19.72 -4.20 -23.98
CA ARG A 271 19.97 -5.63 -24.22
C ARG A 271 20.17 -5.92 -25.72
N ASP A 272 21.06 -5.15 -26.35
CA ASP A 272 21.56 -5.43 -27.69
C ASP A 272 23.08 -5.20 -27.69
N ALA A 273 23.86 -6.23 -28.04
CA ALA A 273 25.31 -6.13 -28.10
C ALA A 273 25.82 -5.09 -29.12
N ALA A 274 24.95 -4.64 -30.04
CA ALA A 274 25.23 -3.58 -30.99
C ALA A 274 24.87 -2.17 -30.49
N LEU A 275 24.13 -2.04 -29.38
CA LEU A 275 23.73 -0.76 -28.80
C LEU A 275 24.49 -0.51 -27.48
N PRO A 276 24.94 0.74 -27.23
CA PRO A 276 25.51 1.09 -25.93
C PRO A 276 24.41 1.20 -24.87
N ASN A 277 24.79 1.22 -23.60
CA ASN A 277 23.96 1.80 -22.54
C ASN A 277 23.92 3.32 -22.72
N PHE A 278 22.85 3.96 -22.29
CA PHE A 278 22.62 5.39 -22.49
C PHE A 278 22.53 6.12 -21.15
N VAL A 279 22.99 7.36 -21.12
CA VAL A 279 22.63 8.34 -20.08
C VAL A 279 21.95 9.49 -20.80
N LEU A 280 20.74 9.82 -20.39
CA LEU A 280 19.94 10.90 -20.95
C LEU A 280 19.80 11.98 -19.90
N PHE A 281 20.23 13.19 -20.25
CA PHE A 281 20.13 14.33 -19.35
C PHE A 281 18.75 15.00 -19.43
N GLY A 282 18.19 15.36 -18.28
CA GLY A 282 16.96 16.12 -18.17
C GLY A 282 17.08 17.44 -18.94
N ARG A 283 16.20 17.66 -19.92
CA ARG A 283 16.27 18.90 -20.72
C ARG A 283 15.77 20.09 -19.88
N ASP A 284 16.46 21.22 -19.98
CA ASP A 284 16.16 22.48 -19.29
C ASP A 284 15.10 23.36 -19.98
N ASP A 285 14.22 22.75 -20.78
CA ASP A 285 13.19 23.46 -21.53
C ASP A 285 11.98 23.79 -20.62
N PRO A 286 11.60 25.06 -20.44
CA PRO A 286 10.45 25.42 -19.59
C PRO A 286 9.10 24.93 -20.11
N THR A 287 9.02 24.48 -21.37
CA THR A 287 7.75 24.06 -22.00
C THR A 287 7.53 22.55 -21.95
N ASP A 288 8.59 21.76 -22.02
CA ASP A 288 8.53 20.29 -22.17
C ASP A 288 9.83 19.58 -21.70
N GLY A 289 10.56 20.23 -20.79
CA GLY A 289 11.72 19.68 -20.08
C GLY A 289 11.35 18.94 -18.78
N VAL A 290 12.35 18.35 -18.14
CA VAL A 290 12.22 17.77 -16.79
C VAL A 290 12.27 18.91 -15.80
N ALA A 291 11.38 18.97 -14.80
CA ALA A 291 11.37 20.06 -13.81
C ALA A 291 12.64 20.04 -12.94
N VAL A 292 12.98 21.19 -12.34
CA VAL A 292 13.93 21.18 -11.22
C VAL A 292 13.18 20.59 -10.04
N ASP A 293 13.80 19.66 -9.34
CA ASP A 293 13.23 19.12 -8.11
C ASP A 293 13.17 20.22 -7.03
N THR A 294 11.98 20.39 -6.46
CA THR A 294 11.67 21.35 -5.40
C THR A 294 10.99 20.71 -4.21
N THR A 295 10.75 19.40 -4.29
CA THR A 295 10.12 18.65 -3.22
C THR A 295 11.19 18.39 -2.16
N VAL A 296 10.84 18.50 -0.88
CA VAL A 296 11.79 18.13 0.19
C VAL A 296 11.78 16.61 0.36
N PRO A 297 12.88 15.99 0.83
CA PRO A 297 12.84 14.59 1.19
C PRO A 297 11.73 14.32 2.20
N ARG A 298 11.22 13.10 2.21
CA ARG A 298 10.26 12.63 3.20
C ARG A 298 10.99 11.87 4.29
N ILE A 299 10.71 12.26 5.54
CA ILE A 299 11.10 11.52 6.74
C ILE A 299 9.81 10.99 7.33
N TYR A 300 9.73 9.67 7.52
CA TYR A 300 8.60 9.05 8.21
C TYR A 300 8.81 9.24 9.72
N ASP A 301 8.00 10.11 10.33
CA ASP A 301 8.03 10.34 11.78
C ASP A 301 7.26 9.23 12.49
N ASP A 302 7.98 8.23 12.93
CA ASP A 302 7.48 7.05 13.64
C ASP A 302 7.67 7.17 15.16
N GLY A 303 7.61 8.39 15.68
CA GLY A 303 7.76 8.68 17.10
C GLY A 303 9.20 8.86 17.52
N PHE A 304 10.01 9.59 16.74
CA PHE A 304 11.43 9.81 17.05
C PHE A 304 11.70 10.35 18.45
N ALA A 305 10.81 11.21 18.95
CA ALA A 305 10.91 11.77 20.31
C ALA A 305 10.92 10.64 21.36
N ALA A 306 9.99 9.69 21.26
CA ALA A 306 9.86 8.56 22.17
C ALA A 306 10.96 7.51 21.97
N LYS A 307 11.25 7.16 20.70
CA LYS A 307 12.27 6.16 20.34
C LYS A 307 13.65 6.51 20.89
N LEU A 308 14.09 7.76 20.71
CA LEU A 308 15.39 8.17 21.24
C LEU A 308 15.29 8.54 22.73
N GLY A 309 14.23 9.21 23.17
CA GLY A 309 14.07 9.69 24.56
C GLY A 309 14.35 8.62 25.62
N THR A 310 13.91 7.38 25.39
CA THR A 310 14.08 6.26 26.33
C THR A 310 15.49 5.66 26.37
N LEU A 311 16.34 5.96 25.38
CA LEU A 311 17.67 5.38 25.20
C LEU A 311 18.81 6.32 25.66
N LEU A 312 18.49 7.53 26.07
CA LEU A 312 19.47 8.59 26.31
C LEU A 312 20.08 8.53 27.72
N PHE A 313 21.11 7.70 27.86
CA PHE A 313 21.97 7.70 29.05
C PHE A 313 23.36 8.25 28.74
N PHE A 314 23.84 9.19 29.55
CA PHE A 314 25.16 9.80 29.34
C PHE A 314 26.29 8.78 29.24
N GLY A 315 27.08 8.88 28.16
CA GLY A 315 28.22 8.01 27.89
C GLY A 315 27.84 6.60 27.44
N GLN A 316 26.56 6.30 27.24
CA GLN A 316 26.10 5.09 26.57
C GLN A 316 25.91 5.34 25.07
N GLU A 317 25.92 4.26 24.30
CA GLU A 317 25.52 4.29 22.90
C GLU A 317 24.00 4.37 22.83
N ALA A 318 23.51 5.28 22.01
CA ALA A 318 22.11 5.45 21.70
C ALA A 318 21.97 5.54 20.18
N GLY A 319 20.78 5.17 19.69
CA GLY A 319 20.50 5.22 18.28
C GLY A 319 19.03 5.00 17.98
N ILE A 320 18.67 5.33 16.75
CA ILE A 320 17.33 5.12 16.20
C ILE A 320 17.44 4.68 14.75
N GLU A 321 16.45 3.92 14.32
CA GLU A 321 16.17 3.63 12.93
C GLU A 321 15.16 4.66 12.39
N ALA A 322 15.24 4.93 11.10
CA ALA A 322 14.42 5.91 10.41
C ALA A 322 14.24 5.50 8.94
N ARG A 323 13.02 5.65 8.42
CA ARG A 323 12.77 5.60 6.98
C ARG A 323 12.88 7.01 6.40
N VAL A 324 13.70 7.18 5.37
CA VAL A 324 13.89 8.45 4.66
C VAL A 324 14.01 8.18 3.17
N ASP A 325 13.15 8.85 2.40
CA ASP A 325 13.19 8.82 0.95
C ASP A 325 13.04 10.21 0.32
N ASP A 326 13.25 10.25 -0.99
CA ASP A 326 13.01 11.42 -1.85
C ASP A 326 11.89 11.09 -2.84
N TYR A 327 10.82 10.45 -2.35
CA TYR A 327 9.75 9.87 -3.17
C TYR A 327 10.26 8.87 -4.23
N LYS A 328 11.39 8.24 -3.90
CA LYS A 328 12.08 7.17 -4.63
C LYS A 328 12.38 6.05 -3.65
N THR A 329 11.87 4.86 -3.95
CA THR A 329 12.13 3.66 -3.16
C THR A 329 12.50 2.52 -4.11
N PRO A 330 13.64 1.83 -3.91
CA PRO A 330 14.65 2.08 -2.88
C PRO A 330 15.45 3.38 -3.13
N VAL A 331 15.98 3.97 -2.06
CA VAL A 331 16.86 5.15 -2.17
C VAL A 331 18.27 4.73 -2.53
N ARG A 332 19.01 5.63 -3.17
CA ARG A 332 20.43 5.49 -3.47
C ARG A 332 21.21 6.65 -2.87
N TRP A 333 22.50 6.44 -2.62
CA TRP A 333 23.36 7.50 -2.06
C TRP A 333 23.43 8.76 -2.94
N HIS A 334 23.15 8.63 -4.25
CA HIS A 334 23.15 9.77 -5.15
C HIS A 334 21.92 10.67 -5.02
N ASP A 335 20.88 10.21 -4.32
CA ASP A 335 19.66 10.98 -4.07
C ASP A 335 19.83 12.03 -2.97
N PHE A 336 20.98 12.04 -2.28
CA PHE A 336 21.30 13.01 -1.23
C PHE A 336 22.39 14.00 -1.63
N MET A 337 22.36 15.18 -1.01
CA MET A 337 23.23 16.32 -1.31
C MET A 337 24.72 15.95 -1.30
N ILE A 338 25.50 16.53 -2.22
CA ILE A 338 26.97 16.58 -2.10
C ILE A 338 27.38 17.79 -1.26
N ASP A 339 28.01 17.56 -0.11
CA ASP A 339 28.51 18.61 0.78
C ASP A 339 30.05 18.60 0.83
N ASN A 340 30.66 19.54 0.11
CA ASN A 340 32.12 19.69 0.07
C ASN A 340 32.72 20.22 1.39
N ASN A 341 31.90 20.61 2.36
CA ASN A 341 32.32 21.12 3.66
C ASN A 341 32.11 20.11 4.80
N LEU A 342 31.70 18.86 4.52
CA LEU A 342 31.50 17.80 5.52
C LEU A 342 32.66 17.67 6.51
N ALA A 343 33.90 17.73 6.02
CA ALA A 343 35.10 17.62 6.86
C ALA A 343 35.32 18.79 7.84
N ALA A 344 34.61 19.91 7.67
CA ALA A 344 34.65 21.05 8.57
C ALA A 344 33.55 20.99 9.66
N LEU A 345 32.62 20.04 9.56
CA LEU A 345 31.53 19.85 10.52
C LEU A 345 32.00 19.02 11.71
N ASN A 346 31.28 19.15 12.83
CA ASN A 346 31.54 18.39 14.05
C ASN A 346 30.86 17.02 13.98
N LEU A 347 31.40 16.17 13.10
CA LEU A 347 30.87 14.83 12.83
C LEU A 347 31.17 13.86 13.99
N THR A 348 30.16 13.08 14.37
CA THR A 348 30.23 12.04 15.41
C THR A 348 29.38 10.83 15.02
N GLY A 349 29.38 9.79 15.85
CA GLY A 349 28.62 8.56 15.60
C GLY A 349 29.22 7.65 14.53
N ASP A 350 28.57 6.50 14.33
CA ASP A 350 29.12 5.41 13.53
C ASP A 350 29.23 5.78 12.04
N GLY A 351 28.24 6.53 11.53
CA GLY A 351 28.21 7.01 10.16
C GLY A 351 29.24 8.10 9.83
N ALA A 352 29.91 8.70 10.82
CA ALA A 352 30.95 9.70 10.56
C ALA A 352 32.08 9.16 9.68
N THR A 353 32.42 7.87 9.84
CA THR A 353 33.47 7.20 9.06
C THR A 353 33.08 6.98 7.60
N LEU A 354 31.78 6.96 7.30
CA LEU A 354 31.23 6.73 5.97
C LEU A 354 31.23 8.00 5.11
N THR A 355 31.44 9.19 5.66
CA THR A 355 31.35 10.48 4.94
C THR A 355 32.44 10.75 3.89
N ALA A 356 33.36 9.80 3.64
CA ALA A 356 34.47 9.94 2.69
C ALA A 356 34.03 10.20 1.23
N HIS A 357 32.76 9.93 0.90
CA HIS A 357 32.18 10.15 -0.41
C HIS A 357 31.56 11.57 -0.59
N ASN A 358 31.74 12.47 0.39
CA ASN A 358 31.22 13.84 0.39
C ASN A 358 29.69 13.96 0.20
N ARG A 359 28.92 12.90 0.50
CA ARG A 359 27.45 12.99 0.50
C ARG A 359 26.97 13.24 1.92
N ARG A 360 26.01 14.14 2.04
CA ARG A 360 25.31 14.42 3.28
C ARG A 360 24.07 13.53 3.34
N LEU A 361 24.32 12.26 3.68
CA LEU A 361 23.29 11.26 3.98
C LEU A 361 22.37 11.75 5.10
N PRO A 362 21.13 11.22 5.26
CA PRO A 362 20.28 11.52 6.40
C PRO A 362 21.07 11.50 7.72
N TYR A 363 20.77 12.43 8.60
CA TYR A 363 21.64 12.70 9.74
C TYR A 363 20.85 13.29 10.91
N MET A 364 21.35 13.07 12.12
CA MET A 364 20.85 13.70 13.32
C MET A 364 21.73 14.88 13.71
N GLU A 365 21.13 16.01 14.07
CA GLU A 365 21.82 17.15 14.70
C GLU A 365 21.44 17.20 16.17
N PHE A 366 22.39 17.46 17.06
CA PHE A 366 22.10 17.60 18.49
C PHE A 366 23.07 18.53 19.22
N ALA A 367 22.62 19.05 20.35
CA ALA A 367 23.40 19.91 21.24
C ALA A 367 22.97 19.71 22.70
N LEU A 368 23.89 20.02 23.62
CA LEU A 368 23.65 19.94 25.07
C LEU A 368 23.37 21.31 25.69
N GLY A 369 22.47 21.34 26.67
CA GLY A 369 22.22 22.46 27.57
C GLY A 369 21.68 23.69 26.87
N LEU A 370 20.87 23.51 25.82
CA LEU A 370 20.17 24.61 25.17
C LEU A 370 19.06 25.11 26.09
N ALA A 371 18.94 26.42 26.23
CA ALA A 371 17.89 27.05 27.02
C ALA A 371 16.54 27.04 26.28
N ASP A 372 16.60 27.07 24.95
CA ASP A 372 15.46 26.95 24.04
C ASP A 372 15.82 25.90 22.96
N PRO A 373 15.05 24.80 22.84
CA PRO A 373 15.28 23.79 21.81
C PRO A 373 15.36 24.35 20.38
N GLN A 374 14.67 25.47 20.10
CA GLN A 374 14.69 26.13 18.80
C GLN A 374 16.05 26.76 18.45
N GLU A 375 16.94 26.95 19.43
CA GLU A 375 18.32 27.36 19.17
C GLU A 375 19.04 26.37 18.26
N LEU A 376 18.73 25.06 18.34
CA LEU A 376 19.35 24.03 17.51
C LEU A 376 19.11 24.27 16.01
N VAL A 377 17.89 24.66 15.64
CA VAL A 377 17.45 24.87 14.25
C VAL A 377 18.21 26.04 13.60
N THR A 378 18.46 27.10 14.37
CA THR A 378 19.09 28.33 13.87
C THR A 378 20.62 28.32 14.00
N MET A 379 21.18 27.34 14.71
CA MET A 379 22.61 27.19 14.92
C MET A 379 23.30 26.75 13.63
N ALA A 380 24.41 27.41 13.31
CA ALA A 380 25.22 27.07 12.15
C ALA A 380 25.78 25.64 12.28
N ASP A 381 25.84 24.91 11.16
CA ASP A 381 26.30 23.50 11.15
C ASP A 381 27.75 23.32 11.64
N ASN A 382 28.56 24.37 11.56
CA ASN A 382 29.93 24.38 12.05
C ASN A 382 30.09 24.98 13.46
N ASP A 383 28.99 25.23 14.16
CA ASP A 383 29.04 25.67 15.55
C ASP A 383 29.64 24.55 16.42
N PRO A 384 30.63 24.85 17.29
CA PRO A 384 31.25 23.83 18.15
C PRO A 384 30.30 23.18 19.15
N LYS A 385 29.10 23.74 19.39
CA LYS A 385 28.07 23.14 20.25
C LYS A 385 27.13 22.19 19.50
N LYS A 386 27.09 22.28 18.18
CA LYS A 386 26.26 21.42 17.33
C LYS A 386 27.07 20.20 16.94
N PHE A 387 26.53 19.03 17.22
CA PHE A 387 27.07 17.74 16.77
C PHE A 387 26.19 17.22 15.64
N ILE A 388 26.81 16.56 14.67
CA ILE A 388 26.12 15.96 13.54
C ILE A 388 26.49 14.49 13.49
N ALA A 389 25.52 13.59 13.61
CA ALA A 389 25.68 12.16 13.48
C ALA A 389 25.04 11.70 12.16
N PRO A 390 25.84 11.43 11.11
CA PRO A 390 25.33 10.85 9.87
C PRO A 390 24.78 9.45 10.12
N SER A 391 23.68 9.13 9.45
CA SER A 391 23.09 7.80 9.46
C SER A 391 23.82 6.85 8.49
N ILE A 392 23.64 5.56 8.73
CA ILE A 392 24.13 4.46 7.91
C ILE A 392 22.92 3.88 7.17
N TRP A 393 23.02 3.81 5.84
CA TRP A 393 22.04 3.11 5.02
C TRP A 393 22.20 1.60 5.22
N PHE A 394 21.08 0.90 5.38
CA PHE A 394 21.10 -0.54 5.55
C PHE A 394 20.16 -1.30 4.60
N GLY A 395 19.35 -0.62 3.79
CA GLY A 395 18.53 -1.25 2.75
C GLY A 395 17.34 -0.37 2.39
N GLU A 396 16.65 -0.68 1.28
CA GLU A 396 15.44 0.02 0.86
C GLU A 396 15.53 1.56 0.96
N ALA A 397 14.74 2.18 1.87
CA ALA A 397 14.80 3.58 2.31
C ALA A 397 15.15 3.71 3.81
N LEU A 398 15.78 2.70 4.38
CA LEU A 398 16.04 2.57 5.81
C LEU A 398 17.45 3.02 6.19
N TRP A 399 17.50 3.75 7.31
CA TRP A 399 18.67 4.39 7.86
C TRP A 399 18.71 4.18 9.35
N ARG A 400 19.91 4.03 9.90
CA ARG A 400 20.11 4.04 11.35
C ARG A 400 21.18 5.02 11.76
N VAL A 401 20.99 5.68 12.89
CA VAL A 401 22.00 6.55 13.49
C VAL A 401 22.40 5.97 14.84
N GLY A 402 23.69 5.71 15.01
CA GLY A 402 24.29 5.30 16.28
C GLY A 402 25.31 6.34 16.74
N PHE A 403 25.25 6.75 18.00
CA PHE A 403 26.19 7.71 18.58
C PHE A 403 26.35 7.52 20.09
N THR A 404 27.51 7.94 20.61
CA THR A 404 27.70 8.02 22.06
C THR A 404 27.11 9.32 22.58
N VAL A 405 26.20 9.24 23.56
CA VAL A 405 25.58 10.42 24.18
C VAL A 405 26.67 11.27 24.84
N PRO A 406 26.88 12.52 24.41
CA PRO A 406 27.98 13.35 24.91
C PRO A 406 27.78 13.70 26.39
N PHE A 407 28.86 13.69 27.18
CA PHE A 407 28.83 14.02 28.61
C PHE A 407 29.61 15.30 28.92
N ALA A 408 28.95 16.31 29.49
CA ALA A 408 29.54 17.62 29.81
C ALA A 408 30.03 17.77 31.27
N GLY A 409 30.23 16.67 32.01
CA GLY A 409 30.70 16.73 33.40
C GLY A 409 29.56 16.80 34.43
N SER A 410 29.73 17.58 35.51
CA SER A 410 28.93 17.45 36.74
C SER A 410 27.52 18.07 36.71
N LYS A 411 26.95 18.35 35.53
CA LYS A 411 25.58 18.85 35.40
C LYS A 411 24.81 17.95 34.45
N THR A 412 23.58 17.67 34.84
CA THR A 412 22.54 17.18 33.93
C THR A 412 22.22 18.35 33.01
N ASP A 413 22.67 18.24 31.76
CA ASP A 413 22.37 19.22 30.73
C ASP A 413 21.38 18.54 29.78
N THR A 414 20.33 19.25 29.38
CA THR A 414 19.32 18.75 28.44
C THR A 414 19.97 18.38 27.11
N LEU A 415 19.57 17.28 26.50
CA LEU A 415 19.94 16.93 25.14
C LEU A 415 18.81 17.38 24.21
N THR A 416 19.13 18.26 23.26
CA THR A 416 18.20 18.66 22.20
C THR A 416 18.67 18.07 20.88
N TRP A 417 17.76 17.46 20.12
CA TRP A 417 18.07 16.83 18.83
C TRP A 417 17.00 17.09 17.77
N GLN A 418 17.38 16.92 16.51
CA GLN A 418 16.47 16.84 15.37
C GLN A 418 17.05 15.91 14.32
N TYR A 419 16.19 15.25 13.56
CA TYR A 419 16.60 14.39 12.45
C TYR A 419 16.31 15.08 11.12
N CYS A 420 17.28 15.10 10.21
CA CYS A 420 17.22 15.89 8.98
C CYS A 420 17.71 15.10 7.78
N ALA A 421 17.22 15.48 6.60
CA ALA A 421 17.68 14.98 5.31
C ALA A 421 17.75 16.12 4.28
N ILE A 422 18.68 15.99 3.33
CA ILE A 422 18.83 16.94 2.22
C ILE A 422 18.99 16.14 0.92
N ASP A 423 18.09 16.34 -0.04
CA ASP A 423 18.15 15.68 -1.35
C ASP A 423 19.32 16.20 -2.21
N ALA A 424 19.50 15.60 -3.38
CA ALA A 424 20.47 16.02 -4.39
C ALA A 424 20.20 17.44 -4.94
N ALA A 425 18.95 17.91 -4.91
CA ALA A 425 18.53 19.24 -5.34
C ALA A 425 18.73 20.33 -4.26
N GLU A 426 19.23 19.96 -3.08
CA GLU A 426 19.48 20.79 -1.91
C GLU A 426 18.21 21.25 -1.16
N ASN A 427 17.07 20.58 -1.32
CA ASN A 427 15.91 20.82 -0.47
C ASN A 427 16.08 20.05 0.85
N LYS A 428 15.72 20.69 1.97
CA LYS A 428 15.98 20.19 3.33
C LYS A 428 14.68 20.01 4.08
N THR A 429 14.54 18.87 4.74
CA THR A 429 13.51 18.61 5.75
C THR A 429 14.15 18.25 7.08
N CYS A 430 13.45 18.53 8.18
CA CYS A 430 13.83 18.10 9.53
C CYS A 430 12.58 17.78 10.36
N VAL A 431 12.70 16.80 11.25
CA VAL A 431 11.72 16.45 12.27
C VAL A 431 12.32 16.76 13.64
N GLY A 432 11.60 17.54 14.45
CA GLY A 432 12.07 18.15 15.70
C GLY A 432 12.09 19.70 15.65
N PRO A 433 12.78 20.38 16.57
CA PRO A 433 13.67 19.85 17.60
C PRO A 433 12.91 19.25 18.79
N PHE A 434 13.43 18.14 19.29
CA PHE A 434 13.03 17.47 20.53
C PHE A 434 14.06 17.76 21.63
N SER A 435 13.66 17.67 22.89
CA SER A 435 14.57 17.89 24.01
C SER A 435 14.22 16.95 25.16
N CYS A 436 15.23 16.47 25.89
CA CYS A 436 15.04 15.68 27.11
C CYS A 436 16.07 16.08 28.16
N ASP A 437 15.79 15.85 29.45
CA ASP A 437 16.86 15.72 30.45
C ASP A 437 17.33 14.25 30.48
N PRO A 438 18.51 13.91 29.96
CA PRO A 438 19.05 12.53 29.91
C PRO A 438 19.35 11.89 31.30
N ASN A 439 18.94 12.54 32.39
CA ASN A 439 18.91 11.97 33.74
C ASN A 439 17.51 11.52 34.18
N GLU A 440 16.52 11.61 33.30
CA GLU A 440 15.16 11.10 33.47
C GLU A 440 15.03 9.77 32.69
N ASN A 441 14.43 8.76 33.32
CA ASN A 441 14.15 7.43 32.80
C ASN A 441 12.62 7.23 32.64
N ALA A 442 12.20 6.07 32.13
CA ALA A 442 10.79 5.72 31.94
C ALA A 442 9.92 5.74 33.23
N GLU A 443 10.48 5.97 34.42
CA GLU A 443 9.71 6.15 35.68
C GLU A 443 9.54 7.61 36.10
N ASN A 444 10.22 8.57 35.45
CA ASN A 444 10.14 10.00 35.80
C ASN A 444 10.16 10.95 34.58
N CYS A 445 9.76 10.45 33.41
CA CYS A 445 9.50 11.27 32.24
C CYS A 445 7.99 11.46 32.02
N PRO A 446 7.36 12.48 32.61
CA PRO A 446 6.01 12.80 32.19
C PRO A 446 5.77 14.26 31.79
N GLU A 447 6.79 15.10 31.61
CA GLU A 447 6.55 16.50 31.18
C GLU A 447 7.41 17.04 30.03
N ASP A 448 8.58 16.48 29.69
CA ASP A 448 9.50 17.16 28.75
C ASP A 448 9.84 16.43 27.42
N CYS A 449 9.43 15.17 27.19
CA CYS A 449 9.75 14.42 25.93
C CYS A 449 8.55 14.17 25.00
N GLY A 450 7.50 14.94 25.21
CA GLY A 450 6.14 14.67 24.81
C GLY A 450 5.32 15.15 25.99
N GLY A 451 4.20 15.84 25.76
CA GLY A 451 3.27 16.07 26.86
C GLY A 451 2.96 14.74 27.57
N PRO A 452 2.45 14.77 28.80
CA PRO A 452 2.20 13.58 29.66
C PRO A 452 1.41 12.41 29.04
N CYS A 453 1.00 12.49 27.78
CA CYS A 453 0.19 11.52 27.06
C CYS A 453 1.02 10.41 26.41
N ASP A 454 0.86 9.16 26.84
CA ASP A 454 1.53 7.99 26.27
C ASP A 454 0.67 7.16 25.30
N ASN A 455 -0.64 7.49 25.16
CA ASN A 455 -1.61 6.85 24.25
C ASN A 455 -1.75 5.34 24.48
N ASP A 456 -1.61 4.89 25.74
CA ASP A 456 -1.70 3.47 26.11
C ASP A 456 -3.13 2.99 26.43
N GLY A 457 -4.10 3.89 26.42
CA GLY A 457 -5.53 3.64 26.70
C GLY A 457 -5.90 3.64 28.18
N ALA A 458 -4.98 3.97 29.10
CA ALA A 458 -5.24 4.21 30.51
C ALA A 458 -4.91 5.67 30.88
N CYS A 459 -5.64 6.24 31.86
CA CYS A 459 -5.40 7.60 32.33
C CYS A 459 -4.66 7.57 33.69
N GLU A 460 -3.33 7.69 33.67
CA GLU A 460 -2.44 7.65 34.84
C GLU A 460 -1.78 9.02 35.12
N PRO A 461 -1.67 9.47 36.39
CA PRO A 461 -1.05 10.77 36.68
C PRO A 461 0.41 10.84 36.20
N PRO A 462 0.81 11.87 35.42
CA PRO A 462 0.18 13.20 35.34
C PRO A 462 -0.64 13.48 34.06
N GLU A 463 -1.19 12.46 33.41
CA GLU A 463 -2.18 12.63 32.33
C GLU A 463 -3.47 13.26 32.86
N ASP A 464 -4.04 14.16 32.07
CA ASP A 464 -5.33 14.77 32.28
C ASP A 464 -6.05 15.05 30.94
N ALA A 465 -7.35 15.33 31.01
CA ALA A 465 -8.17 15.60 29.84
C ALA A 465 -7.75 16.84 29.02
N GLN A 466 -6.80 17.66 29.50
CA GLN A 466 -6.26 18.81 28.77
C GLN A 466 -4.96 18.47 28.04
N ASN A 467 -4.22 17.48 28.52
CA ASN A 467 -2.89 17.13 28.04
C ASN A 467 -2.84 15.78 27.30
N CYS A 468 -3.82 14.90 27.54
CA CYS A 468 -3.95 13.59 26.90
C CYS A 468 -5.42 13.25 26.62
N PRO A 469 -6.07 13.91 25.65
CA PRO A 469 -7.48 13.66 25.37
C PRO A 469 -7.72 12.23 24.87
N ASP A 470 -6.85 11.59 24.10
CA ASP A 470 -7.23 10.26 23.59
C ASP A 470 -7.28 9.16 24.68
N ASP A 471 -6.52 9.27 25.78
CA ASP A 471 -6.59 8.35 26.94
C ASP A 471 -7.43 8.87 28.12
N CYS A 472 -7.48 10.20 28.31
CA CYS A 472 -8.17 10.86 29.41
C CYS A 472 -9.43 11.65 28.98
N ASP A 473 -9.82 11.64 27.70
CA ASP A 473 -11.18 12.01 27.25
C ASP A 473 -12.10 10.88 27.66
N TYR A 474 -12.45 10.92 28.94
CA TYR A 474 -13.19 9.92 29.65
C TYR A 474 -14.68 10.01 29.29
N ASP A 475 -15.03 9.65 28.04
CA ASP A 475 -16.42 9.47 27.60
C ASP A 475 -16.86 8.00 27.73
N GLY A 476 -16.19 7.22 28.61
CA GLY A 476 -16.22 5.76 28.58
C GLY A 476 -16.71 4.99 29.82
N VAL A 477 -16.79 5.57 31.02
CA VAL A 477 -17.23 4.82 32.23
C VAL A 477 -17.89 5.73 33.28
N CYS A 478 -18.76 6.62 32.83
CA CYS A 478 -19.70 7.30 33.72
C CYS A 478 -21.07 7.24 33.05
N GLY A 479 -22.09 6.74 33.76
CA GLY A 479 -23.39 6.36 33.24
C GLY A 479 -23.58 4.86 32.96
N ASP A 480 -22.74 3.98 33.55
CA ASP A 480 -22.96 2.52 33.48
C ASP A 480 -23.84 1.98 34.63
N GLY A 481 -24.21 2.85 35.57
CA GLY A 481 -25.07 2.55 36.72
C GLY A 481 -24.34 1.85 37.88
N THR A 482 -23.01 1.69 37.84
CA THR A 482 -22.27 1.00 38.90
C THR A 482 -21.00 1.71 39.35
N CYS A 483 -20.99 2.23 40.58
CA CYS A 483 -19.79 2.81 41.19
C CYS A 483 -18.65 1.79 41.43
N GLN A 484 -17.61 1.80 40.58
CA GLN A 484 -16.43 0.94 40.69
C GLN A 484 -15.22 1.69 41.27
N ASN A 485 -15.03 1.56 42.59
CA ASN A 485 -13.90 2.16 43.31
C ASN A 485 -12.79 1.12 43.58
N PRO A 486 -11.54 1.35 43.13
CA PRO A 486 -11.04 2.46 42.28
C PRO A 486 -11.22 2.18 40.78
N PRO A 487 -11.43 3.19 39.91
CA PRO A 487 -11.09 4.62 40.09
C PRO A 487 -12.26 5.61 40.31
N GLU A 488 -13.52 5.17 40.34
CA GLU A 488 -14.67 6.09 40.43
C GLU A 488 -14.97 6.57 41.87
N ASN A 489 -15.39 7.82 41.99
CA ASN A 489 -15.81 8.46 43.24
C ASN A 489 -16.77 9.65 42.98
N GLU A 490 -17.41 10.16 44.05
CA GLU A 490 -18.38 11.27 44.02
C GLU A 490 -17.88 12.56 43.32
N GLN A 491 -16.58 12.72 43.05
CA GLN A 491 -16.00 13.92 42.45
C GLN A 491 -15.67 13.77 40.96
N ASN A 492 -15.35 12.55 40.50
CA ASN A 492 -15.00 12.29 39.10
C ASN A 492 -16.10 11.56 38.32
N CYS A 493 -17.00 10.84 38.98
CA CYS A 493 -18.17 10.23 38.34
C CYS A 493 -19.40 10.32 39.26
N PRO A 494 -20.00 11.52 39.39
CA PRO A 494 -21.14 11.73 40.27
C PRO A 494 -22.44 11.07 39.79
N GLU A 495 -22.53 10.66 38.53
CA GLU A 495 -23.70 9.97 37.95
C GLU A 495 -23.83 8.51 38.42
N ASP A 496 -22.72 7.79 38.63
CA ASP A 496 -22.72 6.40 39.10
C ASP A 496 -22.33 6.26 40.60
N CYS A 497 -21.47 7.16 41.11
CA CYS A 497 -20.99 7.14 42.50
C CYS A 497 -21.66 8.18 43.41
N GLY A 498 -22.66 8.91 42.90
CA GLY A 498 -23.51 9.81 43.68
C GLY A 498 -24.62 9.06 44.44
N PRO A 499 -25.44 9.76 45.26
CA PRO A 499 -26.59 9.17 45.95
C PRO A 499 -27.79 8.89 45.02
N CYS A 500 -27.56 8.79 43.70
CA CYS A 500 -28.52 8.68 42.61
C CYS A 500 -27.83 7.83 41.55
N ASP A 501 -28.38 6.64 41.23
CA ASP A 501 -27.76 5.64 40.37
C ASP A 501 -28.42 5.51 38.98
N HIS A 502 -29.45 6.33 38.71
CA HIS A 502 -30.10 6.49 37.40
C HIS A 502 -30.66 5.16 36.82
N ASP A 503 -31.04 4.22 37.68
CA ASP A 503 -31.55 2.89 37.28
C ASP A 503 -33.05 2.90 36.89
N GLY A 504 -33.70 4.06 37.02
CA GLY A 504 -35.11 4.28 36.69
C GLY A 504 -36.09 3.88 37.79
N ALA A 505 -35.63 3.54 39.00
CA ALA A 505 -36.48 3.16 40.13
C ALA A 505 -36.12 3.92 41.42
N CYS A 506 -37.01 4.81 41.88
CA CYS A 506 -36.78 5.59 43.11
C CYS A 506 -36.70 4.73 44.41
N GLU A 507 -35.49 4.48 44.94
CA GLU A 507 -35.21 3.75 46.18
C GLU A 507 -34.43 4.60 47.22
N PRO A 508 -34.65 4.45 48.55
CA PRO A 508 -33.92 5.26 49.53
C PRO A 508 -32.42 4.91 49.56
N PRO A 509 -31.48 5.87 49.39
CA PRO A 509 -31.58 7.28 49.80
C PRO A 509 -31.90 8.32 48.71
N GLU A 510 -32.43 7.92 47.54
CA GLU A 510 -32.88 8.85 46.49
C GLU A 510 -34.16 9.60 46.87
N ASP A 511 -34.23 10.86 46.44
CA ASP A 511 -35.41 11.73 46.51
C ASP A 511 -35.43 12.71 45.32
N ALA A 512 -36.59 13.34 45.08
CA ALA A 512 -36.80 14.28 43.96
C ALA A 512 -35.88 15.52 43.99
N THR A 513 -35.04 15.68 45.01
CA THR A 513 -34.04 16.76 45.11
C THR A 513 -32.64 16.30 44.73
N ASN A 514 -32.28 15.02 44.96
CA ASN A 514 -30.96 14.47 44.64
C ASN A 514 -30.94 13.60 43.38
N CYS A 515 -32.09 13.04 42.98
CA CYS A 515 -32.24 12.18 41.82
C CYS A 515 -33.54 12.53 41.10
N PRO A 516 -33.61 13.69 40.42
CA PRO A 516 -34.82 14.12 39.76
C PRO A 516 -35.21 13.14 38.65
N ASP A 517 -34.28 12.66 37.83
CA ASP A 517 -34.69 11.86 36.66
C ASP A 517 -35.35 10.51 37.02
N ASP A 518 -35.03 9.92 38.19
CA ASP A 518 -35.64 8.67 38.68
C ASP A 518 -36.78 8.87 39.70
N CYS A 519 -36.75 9.97 40.47
CA CYS A 519 -37.72 10.29 41.51
C CYS A 519 -38.62 11.51 41.21
N ASP A 520 -38.51 12.11 40.02
CA ASP A 520 -39.39 13.20 39.55
C ASP A 520 -40.75 12.60 39.25
N TYR A 521 -41.60 12.73 40.26
CA TYR A 521 -42.91 12.13 40.32
C TYR A 521 -43.87 12.93 39.43
N ASP A 522 -43.76 12.75 38.11
CA ASP A 522 -44.58 13.40 37.09
C ASP A 522 -45.01 12.40 35.99
N GLY A 523 -46.18 11.74 36.17
CA GLY A 523 -47.05 11.14 35.13
C GLY A 523 -46.46 10.13 34.13
N VAL A 524 -46.90 8.88 34.15
CA VAL A 524 -46.37 7.84 33.23
C VAL A 524 -47.02 7.97 31.85
N CYS A 525 -46.21 8.29 30.84
CA CYS A 525 -46.64 8.26 29.44
C CYS A 525 -46.60 6.84 28.85
N GLY A 526 -47.64 6.46 28.12
CA GLY A 526 -47.84 5.16 27.49
C GLY A 526 -48.76 4.20 28.26
N ASP A 527 -49.59 4.69 29.20
CA ASP A 527 -50.56 3.87 29.94
C ASP A 527 -52.01 3.96 29.39
N ASP A 528 -52.21 4.68 28.28
CA ASP A 528 -53.49 4.95 27.58
C ASP A 528 -54.51 5.76 28.43
N ILE A 529 -54.11 6.41 29.53
CA ILE A 529 -55.01 7.19 30.40
C ILE A 529 -54.43 8.57 30.72
N CYS A 530 -54.91 9.61 30.03
CA CYS A 530 -54.54 10.99 30.33
C CYS A 530 -54.90 11.46 31.76
N GLN A 531 -53.90 11.60 32.65
CA GLN A 531 -54.03 12.02 34.05
C GLN A 531 -53.52 13.45 34.29
N ASN A 532 -54.42 14.43 34.19
CA ASN A 532 -54.08 15.85 34.38
C ASN A 532 -54.46 16.37 35.80
N PRO A 533 -53.53 16.94 36.58
CA PRO A 533 -52.08 17.08 36.33
C PRO A 533 -51.29 15.83 36.79
N PRO A 534 -50.15 15.50 36.14
CA PRO A 534 -49.30 16.40 35.34
C PRO A 534 -49.32 16.20 33.80
N GLU A 535 -50.09 15.24 33.26
CA GLU A 535 -50.08 14.93 31.82
C GLU A 535 -50.94 15.90 30.98
N ASN A 536 -50.43 16.27 29.80
CA ASN A 536 -51.07 17.12 28.82
C ASN A 536 -50.58 16.81 27.39
N GLU A 537 -51.22 17.42 26.39
CA GLU A 537 -50.97 17.19 24.96
C GLU A 537 -49.52 17.53 24.50
N GLU A 538 -48.74 18.29 25.27
CA GLU A 538 -47.34 18.64 24.95
C GLU A 538 -46.31 17.70 25.58
N ASN A 539 -46.56 17.20 26.81
CA ASN A 539 -45.60 16.34 27.51
C ASN A 539 -45.92 14.84 27.40
N CYS A 540 -47.17 14.49 27.10
CA CYS A 540 -47.63 13.11 27.07
C CYS A 540 -48.64 12.91 25.92
N PRO A 541 -48.22 13.12 24.66
CA PRO A 541 -49.14 13.12 23.54
C PRO A 541 -49.81 11.75 23.36
N ASP A 542 -49.10 10.64 23.53
CA ASP A 542 -49.63 9.31 23.25
C ASP A 542 -50.86 8.94 24.11
N ASP A 543 -50.90 9.36 25.38
CA ASP A 543 -52.03 9.08 26.28
C ASP A 543 -53.13 10.16 26.25
N CYS A 544 -52.77 11.38 25.86
CA CYS A 544 -53.64 12.56 25.89
C CYS A 544 -54.13 13.03 24.51
N LEU A 545 -53.81 12.31 23.43
CA LEU A 545 -54.25 12.64 22.08
C LEU A 545 -55.76 12.37 21.89
N PRO A 546 -56.52 13.30 21.29
CA PRO A 546 -57.85 13.01 20.78
C PRO A 546 -57.72 12.15 19.51
N GLU A 547 -57.98 10.84 19.64
CA GLU A 547 -58.23 9.91 18.54
C GLU A 547 -58.96 10.56 17.35
N PRO A 548 -58.50 10.29 16.12
CA PRO A 548 -59.42 9.61 15.23
C PRO A 548 -58.74 8.57 14.33
N THR A 549 -59.17 7.31 14.49
CA THR A 549 -59.74 6.45 13.44
C THR A 549 -59.01 6.44 12.08
N ASP A 550 -58.31 5.35 11.75
CA ASP A 550 -58.57 4.46 10.60
C ASP A 550 -57.33 3.60 10.19
N GLY A 551 -57.28 2.35 10.70
CA GLY A 551 -56.97 1.15 9.89
C GLY A 551 -55.52 0.74 9.58
N GLY A 552 -55.00 -0.20 10.37
CA GLY A 552 -53.88 -1.13 10.04
C GLY A 552 -53.14 -1.57 11.30
N VAL A 553 -53.00 -2.88 11.56
CA VAL A 553 -52.31 -3.43 12.76
C VAL A 553 -51.29 -4.47 12.31
N CYS A 554 -50.01 -4.20 12.57
CA CYS A 554 -48.90 -5.10 12.27
C CYS A 554 -48.87 -6.39 13.11
N GLY A 555 -48.42 -7.48 12.49
CA GLY A 555 -48.23 -8.80 13.06
C GLY A 555 -49.42 -9.76 12.86
N ASN A 556 -50.32 -9.46 11.92
CA ASN A 556 -51.54 -10.25 11.68
C ASN A 556 -51.39 -11.25 10.51
N GLY A 557 -50.28 -11.20 9.77
CA GLY A 557 -49.95 -12.08 8.65
C GLY A 557 -50.58 -11.72 7.30
N VAL A 558 -51.22 -10.54 7.19
CA VAL A 558 -51.87 -10.01 5.98
C VAL A 558 -51.42 -8.57 5.78
N CYS A 559 -50.94 -8.22 4.58
CA CYS A 559 -50.53 -6.86 4.26
C CYS A 559 -51.76 -6.05 3.80
N ASP A 560 -52.32 -5.22 4.69
CA ASP A 560 -53.51 -4.40 4.40
C ASP A 560 -53.17 -3.18 3.53
N ALA A 561 -54.18 -2.55 2.91
CA ALA A 561 -54.00 -1.50 1.89
C ALA A 561 -53.25 -0.22 2.36
N ASN A 562 -53.09 -0.03 3.68
CA ASN A 562 -52.37 1.09 4.29
C ASN A 562 -51.03 0.65 4.94
N GLU A 563 -50.62 -0.60 4.77
CA GLU A 563 -49.37 -1.16 5.27
C GLU A 563 -48.33 -1.23 4.14
N THR A 564 -47.07 -0.96 4.45
CA THR A 564 -45.95 -0.95 3.49
C THR A 564 -44.78 -1.75 4.05
N PRO A 565 -43.83 -2.22 3.20
CA PRO A 565 -42.62 -2.90 3.68
C PRO A 565 -41.78 -2.07 4.66
N MET A 566 -42.02 -0.75 4.72
CA MET A 566 -41.33 0.19 5.59
C MET A 566 -42.11 0.50 6.88
N SER A 567 -43.45 0.38 6.86
CA SER A 567 -44.31 0.62 8.03
C SER A 567 -44.71 -0.66 8.77
N CYS A 568 -44.62 -1.81 8.11
CA CYS A 568 -45.06 -3.11 8.62
C CYS A 568 -44.27 -4.29 8.01
N PRO A 569 -42.95 -4.38 8.27
CA PRO A 569 -42.07 -5.32 7.58
C PRO A 569 -42.39 -6.80 7.86
N GLU A 570 -43.02 -7.11 9.00
CA GLU A 570 -43.33 -8.50 9.38
C GLU A 570 -44.48 -9.10 8.56
N ASP A 571 -45.43 -8.27 8.11
CA ASP A 571 -46.58 -8.71 7.30
C ASP A 571 -46.39 -8.45 5.79
N CYS A 572 -45.56 -7.46 5.41
CA CYS A 572 -45.37 -7.01 4.02
C CYS A 572 -43.96 -7.26 3.44
N ALA A 573 -43.09 -8.06 4.08
CA ALA A 573 -41.69 -8.27 3.65
C ALA A 573 -41.49 -8.81 2.23
N VAL A 574 -42.49 -9.47 1.64
CA VAL A 574 -42.36 -10.20 0.36
C VAL A 574 -43.28 -9.65 -0.73
N CYS A 575 -43.92 -8.51 -0.51
CA CYS A 575 -44.98 -8.00 -1.38
C CYS A 575 -44.67 -6.58 -1.88
N GLY A 576 -44.99 -6.32 -3.15
CA GLY A 576 -44.68 -5.08 -3.87
C GLY A 576 -43.62 -5.21 -4.98
N ASP A 577 -43.33 -6.43 -5.47
CA ASP A 577 -42.39 -6.68 -6.59
C ASP A 577 -43.08 -7.06 -7.92
N ASP A 578 -44.41 -6.94 -7.99
CA ASP A 578 -45.28 -7.24 -9.15
C ASP A 578 -45.28 -8.73 -9.61
N ILE A 579 -44.78 -9.66 -8.80
CA ILE A 579 -44.70 -11.10 -9.13
C ILE A 579 -45.31 -11.95 -8.01
N CYS A 580 -46.40 -12.67 -8.31
CA CYS A 580 -47.04 -13.54 -7.32
C CYS A 580 -46.29 -14.90 -7.15
N THR A 581 -45.59 -15.10 -6.03
CA THR A 581 -44.78 -16.30 -5.73
C THR A 581 -45.40 -17.21 -4.65
N ASN A 582 -45.95 -18.38 -5.03
CA ASN A 582 -46.61 -19.30 -4.08
C ASN A 582 -45.83 -20.63 -3.86
N PRO A 583 -45.50 -21.03 -2.61
CA PRO A 583 -45.62 -20.31 -1.33
C PRO A 583 -44.42 -19.39 -1.06
N PRO A 584 -44.59 -18.18 -0.49
CA PRO A 584 -45.62 -17.81 0.50
C PRO A 584 -46.74 -16.80 0.11
N GLU A 585 -46.86 -16.31 -1.13
CA GLU A 585 -47.82 -15.26 -1.54
C GLU A 585 -49.12 -15.79 -2.19
N ASN A 586 -50.25 -15.08 -1.96
CA ASN A 586 -51.56 -15.35 -2.55
C ASN A 586 -52.49 -14.11 -2.56
N ALA A 587 -53.68 -14.25 -3.16
CA ALA A 587 -54.64 -13.16 -3.35
C ALA A 587 -55.29 -12.61 -2.07
N GLU A 588 -55.10 -13.26 -0.92
CA GLU A 588 -55.62 -12.79 0.37
C GLU A 588 -54.55 -12.05 1.19
N ASN A 589 -53.27 -12.43 1.11
CA ASN A 589 -52.20 -11.77 1.86
C ASN A 589 -51.47 -10.68 1.06
N CYS A 590 -51.37 -10.80 -0.26
CA CYS A 590 -50.73 -9.82 -1.14
C CYS A 590 -51.55 -9.56 -2.40
N PRO A 591 -52.71 -8.90 -2.24
CA PRO A 591 -53.67 -8.70 -3.33
C PRO A 591 -53.15 -7.76 -4.43
N ALA A 592 -52.18 -6.88 -4.17
CA ALA A 592 -51.59 -6.03 -5.20
C ALA A 592 -50.86 -6.85 -6.28
N ASP A 593 -50.06 -7.84 -5.87
CA ASP A 593 -49.29 -8.70 -6.77
C ASP A 593 -50.10 -9.93 -7.25
N CYS A 594 -51.07 -10.38 -6.46
CA CYS A 594 -51.82 -11.63 -6.69
C CYS A 594 -53.32 -11.45 -7.06
N SER A 595 -53.85 -10.22 -7.21
CA SER A 595 -55.24 -10.01 -7.65
C SER A 595 -55.42 -10.28 -9.15
N GLY A 596 -56.10 -11.38 -9.46
CA GLY A 596 -56.16 -11.93 -10.81
C GLY A 596 -56.94 -11.11 -11.86
N ALA A 597 -56.28 -10.93 -12.99
CA ALA A 597 -56.76 -11.07 -14.37
C ALA A 597 -57.71 -10.01 -14.98
N SER A 598 -57.12 -9.17 -15.86
CA SER A 598 -57.67 -9.01 -17.22
C SER A 598 -56.55 -9.01 -18.26
N ALA A 599 -56.74 -9.89 -19.23
CA ALA A 599 -55.93 -10.21 -20.40
C ALA A 599 -55.26 -9.02 -21.11
N SER A 600 -53.99 -9.20 -21.47
CA SER A 600 -53.63 -9.14 -22.88
C SER A 600 -53.14 -10.51 -23.36
N ASP A 601 -54.10 -11.21 -23.94
CA ASP A 601 -54.04 -12.21 -25.00
C ASP A 601 -52.68 -12.59 -25.59
N GLY A 602 -52.39 -13.89 -25.55
CA GLY A 602 -51.32 -14.49 -26.33
C GLY A 602 -51.13 -15.98 -26.07
N GLU A 603 -52.17 -16.79 -26.26
CA GLU A 603 -51.98 -18.23 -26.48
C GLU A 603 -50.88 -18.46 -27.53
N CYS A 604 -49.97 -19.39 -27.23
CA CYS A 604 -49.06 -19.96 -28.22
C CYS A 604 -49.87 -20.69 -29.31
N PRO A 605 -49.73 -20.34 -30.59
CA PRO A 605 -49.91 -21.31 -31.63
C PRO A 605 -48.62 -22.13 -31.73
N ASP A 606 -48.71 -23.42 -31.42
CA ASP A 606 -47.89 -24.40 -32.09
C ASP A 606 -48.08 -24.22 -33.60
N THR A 607 -47.12 -23.62 -34.28
CA THR A 607 -46.56 -24.12 -35.56
C THR A 607 -45.44 -23.23 -36.07
N ALA A 608 -44.30 -23.89 -36.32
CA ALA A 608 -43.20 -23.53 -37.24
C ALA A 608 -42.11 -22.54 -36.76
N GLY A 609 -40.98 -23.12 -36.34
CA GLY A 609 -39.66 -22.86 -36.95
C GLY A 609 -38.61 -22.09 -36.14
N GLY A 610 -37.64 -22.82 -35.55
CA GLY A 610 -36.27 -22.36 -35.16
C GLY A 610 -36.19 -21.30 -34.05
N VAL A 611 -35.18 -21.17 -33.20
CA VAL A 611 -33.83 -21.75 -33.05
C VAL A 611 -33.41 -21.55 -31.58
N ASP A 612 -32.63 -22.49 -31.04
CA ASP A 612 -31.69 -22.43 -29.89
C ASP A 612 -32.16 -21.93 -28.50
N GLY A 613 -32.38 -22.91 -27.62
CA GLY A 613 -32.13 -22.81 -26.18
C GLY A 613 -30.80 -23.47 -25.81
N GLN A 614 -30.14 -22.96 -24.77
CA GLN A 614 -29.12 -23.68 -24.01
C GLN A 614 -29.75 -24.42 -22.82
N CYS A 615 -29.07 -25.49 -22.40
CA CYS A 615 -29.19 -26.27 -21.15
C CYS A 615 -30.36 -27.28 -21.14
N GLN A 616 -30.21 -28.56 -20.76
CA GLN A 616 -29.25 -29.24 -19.87
C GLN A 616 -28.98 -30.71 -20.30
N LEU A 617 -28.00 -31.29 -19.61
CA LEU A 617 -27.46 -32.65 -19.68
C LEU A 617 -28.34 -33.70 -18.99
N ASP A 618 -28.48 -34.88 -19.60
CA ASP A 618 -28.29 -36.24 -19.02
C ASP A 618 -28.39 -37.28 -20.16
N ASP A 619 -27.35 -38.08 -20.44
CA ASP A 619 -26.95 -39.38 -19.84
C ASP A 619 -27.83 -40.59 -20.20
N ASP A 620 -27.75 -41.03 -21.46
CA ASP A 620 -27.99 -42.41 -21.85
C ASP A 620 -27.13 -42.86 -23.07
N GLY A 621 -26.05 -43.58 -22.75
CA GLY A 621 -25.74 -44.85 -23.40
C GLY A 621 -25.45 -44.89 -24.91
N CYS A 622 -24.15 -44.99 -25.22
CA CYS A 622 -23.56 -45.91 -26.21
C CYS A 622 -24.31 -46.20 -27.54
N GLY A 623 -23.70 -45.84 -28.69
CA GLY A 623 -23.98 -46.57 -29.93
C GLY A 623 -23.55 -45.97 -31.27
N CYS A 624 -22.29 -46.19 -31.64
CA CYS A 624 -21.88 -46.86 -32.89
C CYS A 624 -22.35 -46.35 -34.30
N VAL A 625 -21.34 -45.92 -35.08
CA VAL A 625 -21.00 -46.17 -36.51
C VAL A 625 -21.75 -45.58 -37.73
N ALA A 626 -20.89 -45.08 -38.65
CA ALA A 626 -20.85 -45.24 -40.12
C ALA A 626 -21.57 -44.22 -41.04
N GLU A 627 -20.75 -43.28 -41.58
CA GLU A 627 -20.42 -42.98 -43.01
C GLU A 627 -21.24 -43.61 -44.19
N PRO A 628 -21.08 -43.18 -45.46
CA PRO A 628 -21.43 -41.89 -46.12
C PRO A 628 -22.15 -42.15 -47.49
N GLU A 629 -22.38 -41.14 -48.35
CA GLU A 629 -22.25 -41.17 -49.85
C GLU A 629 -23.08 -40.11 -50.62
N ASP A 630 -22.40 -39.48 -51.60
CA ASP A 630 -22.78 -39.00 -52.95
C ASP A 630 -24.00 -38.07 -53.19
N GLY A 631 -23.98 -37.10 -54.12
CA GLY A 631 -22.99 -36.72 -55.13
C GLY A 631 -23.60 -35.83 -56.26
N THR A 632 -22.80 -34.86 -56.73
CA THR A 632 -22.64 -34.33 -58.11
C THR A 632 -23.65 -33.40 -58.84
N ARG A 633 -23.08 -32.31 -59.40
CA ARG A 633 -23.14 -31.72 -60.80
C ARG A 633 -23.32 -30.18 -60.78
N GLY A 634 -22.58 -29.30 -61.47
CA GLY A 634 -21.37 -29.35 -62.34
C GLY A 634 -21.12 -28.04 -63.14
N LEU A 635 -19.84 -27.78 -63.52
CA LEU A 635 -19.29 -27.10 -64.74
C LEU A 635 -19.59 -25.58 -64.99
N TRP A 636 -18.72 -24.66 -65.48
CA TRP A 636 -17.49 -24.54 -66.32
C TRP A 636 -16.69 -23.26 -65.86
N ALA A 637 -15.39 -22.99 -66.07
CA ALA A 637 -14.55 -23.00 -67.28
C ALA A 637 -13.02 -22.87 -66.95
N SER A 638 -12.17 -23.21 -67.93
CA SER A 638 -10.70 -23.35 -67.85
C SER A 638 -9.92 -22.46 -68.85
N LEU A 639 -8.57 -22.47 -68.72
CA LEU A 639 -7.42 -22.22 -69.64
C LEU A 639 -6.55 -20.98 -69.32
N LEU A 640 -5.27 -21.05 -68.88
CA LEU A 640 -3.97 -21.57 -69.43
C LEU A 640 -3.38 -20.77 -70.63
N LEU A 641 -2.16 -20.19 -70.47
CA LEU A 641 -0.90 -20.52 -71.20
C LEU A 641 0.26 -19.47 -71.06
N PHE A 642 1.47 -19.95 -70.70
CA PHE A 642 2.89 -19.59 -71.08
C PHE A 642 3.45 -18.15 -70.90
N GLY A 643 4.74 -17.93 -70.56
CA GLY A 643 5.88 -18.83 -70.38
C GLY A 643 7.22 -18.14 -70.08
N VAL A 644 8.18 -18.97 -69.63
CA VAL A 644 9.64 -19.01 -69.86
C VAL A 644 10.39 -17.71 -70.26
N PHE A 645 11.31 -17.25 -69.40
CA PHE A 645 12.75 -17.06 -69.69
C PHE A 645 13.53 -16.95 -68.37
N GLY A 646 14.54 -17.79 -68.18
CA GLY A 646 15.46 -17.70 -67.05
C GLY A 646 16.78 -17.05 -67.43
N VAL A 647 17.50 -16.50 -66.44
CA VAL A 647 18.97 -16.43 -66.42
C VAL A 647 19.46 -16.53 -64.98
N ARG A 648 20.22 -17.59 -64.67
CA ARG A 648 21.17 -17.67 -63.55
C ARG A 648 22.47 -16.94 -63.96
N ARG A 649 23.10 -16.18 -63.05
CA ARG A 649 24.57 -16.25 -62.84
C ARG A 649 25.04 -15.59 -61.53
N PHE A 650 25.73 -16.44 -60.76
CA PHE A 650 26.77 -16.22 -59.74
C PHE A 650 27.49 -14.85 -59.68
N ARG A 651 27.79 -14.39 -58.45
CA ARG A 651 29.19 -14.35 -57.92
C ARG A 651 29.27 -14.10 -56.41
N LYS A 652 30.28 -14.73 -55.81
CA LYS A 652 30.76 -14.67 -54.41
C LYS A 652 31.77 -13.54 -54.23
N ARG A 653 31.86 -13.04 -52.98
CA ARG A 653 32.99 -12.40 -52.25
C ARG A 653 33.51 -11.03 -52.71
N ALA A 654 33.56 -10.07 -51.78
CA ALA A 654 34.66 -9.90 -50.83
C ALA A 654 34.07 -9.58 -49.46
#